data_AF-A0A3A0D474-F1
#
_entry.id   AF-A0A3A0D474-F1
#
_cell.length_a   1.000
_cell.length_b   1.000
_cell.length_c   1.000
_cell.angle_alpha   90.00
_cell.angle_beta   90.00
_cell.angle_gamma   90.00
#
_symmetry.space_group_name_H-M   'P 1'
#
loop_
_entity.id
_entity.type
_entity.pdbx_description
1 polymer ?
#
loop_
_entity_poly.entity_id
_entity_poly.type
_entity_poly.pdbx_seq_one_letter_code
_entity_poly.pdbx_strand_id
1 'polypeptide(L)'
;MKPKFTMRPVMVRDLALTLGLFLVACASIALTCNTPTSDLRSDFTDNNGNGLADDFEMIYGDLDPSADDDNDGIANDQESALLTDPLVPSAAIPNFPGAEGFGAYAFGGRGDGSEQPRIIKVTTLADKIPNGLGGFVTAPGSLREALEASGPRFIVFDVHGVIYLEEPVRILNPFVTVAGQTAGGDGIVLAHQPLVVRTHDVVLRHLRMRILYEKGDPDTTLLDGITIFRNDFEANSAQQSVYNFIIDHCSISWAIDKNVSTWNWVRNFTIQWSIISEASLFGNPLGPTGFGMLAAPTPGGLTPKDLTYASLHHNLFAHNSARNPLIVEGKVWDFRNNVEYNWNVAQPAQFEFNASVNFIGNRYIPGLDTSFAPPEIRNLIDINSPDEGPLPRIHLRDNLAPLRTSTTQDEWDVGVAYVTPNVGGLCGGSASVCNVFITPGHLRDQVELPDPLPAPPVTTYPVQEATTRVLDGAGATKPRRDAIDTALVNELRYVVDNNLLVDSQPVGDPNLRRIGPHHGEVANVLWFRPNADPTILCTPRQYRMQPGQTLADAKLALLAQMNCTIDGIVLPAGAAQILADPVKYPFVVVQRVIPNRDTLNGLYVSNNAPPLPTDTDGDYLPNNRELEFGGDPNVADSLTDSDGDGYLNVEEYLSSLAGDPS
;
A
#
# COMPACT_ATOMS: atom_id res chain seq x y z
N MET A 1 35.84 -51.11 -42.71
CA MET A 1 36.62 -50.15 -41.91
C MET A 1 35.78 -48.91 -41.68
N LYS A 2 35.58 -48.54 -40.42
CA LYS A 2 34.78 -47.38 -39.94
C LYS A 2 35.56 -46.06 -40.15
N PRO A 3 34.88 -44.90 -40.09
CA PRO A 3 34.81 -44.16 -38.82
C PRO A 3 33.36 -43.77 -38.47
N LYS A 4 32.79 -44.28 -37.37
CA LYS A 4 32.64 -43.60 -36.06
C LYS A 4 31.94 -42.23 -36.16
N PHE A 5 30.60 -42.27 -36.21
CA PHE A 5 29.75 -41.22 -35.64
C PHE A 5 29.69 -41.41 -34.13
N THR A 6 29.97 -40.34 -33.38
CA THR A 6 29.67 -40.23 -31.95
C THR A 6 28.78 -39.02 -31.75
N MET A 7 27.56 -39.26 -31.25
CA MET A 7 26.66 -38.23 -30.73
C MET A 7 27.30 -37.52 -29.53
N ARG A 8 27.10 -36.21 -29.43
CA ARG A 8 27.01 -35.48 -28.16
C ARG A 8 25.82 -34.51 -28.22
N PRO A 9 25.13 -34.25 -27.10
CA PRO A 9 23.83 -33.62 -27.08
C PRO A 9 23.94 -32.10 -27.25
N VAL A 10 22.93 -31.53 -27.90
CA VAL A 10 22.64 -30.11 -27.99
C VAL A 10 22.44 -29.57 -26.57
N MET A 11 23.32 -28.67 -26.14
CA MET A 11 23.12 -27.90 -24.91
C MET A 11 22.33 -26.65 -25.29
N VAL A 12 21.01 -26.70 -25.10
CA VAL A 12 20.13 -25.54 -25.08
C VAL A 12 20.40 -24.80 -23.79
N ARG A 13 21.25 -23.78 -23.84
CA ARG A 13 21.41 -22.75 -22.82
C ARG A 13 21.80 -21.49 -23.56
N ASP A 14 20.84 -20.59 -23.70
CA ASP A 14 20.99 -19.14 -23.88
C ASP A 14 19.68 -18.58 -24.44
N LEU A 15 18.60 -18.64 -23.65
CA LEU A 15 17.40 -17.81 -23.82
C LEU A 15 16.47 -17.92 -22.59
N ALA A 16 16.98 -17.56 -21.42
CA ALA A 16 16.20 -17.43 -20.18
C ALA A 16 16.73 -16.24 -19.39
N LEU A 17 16.72 -15.05 -20.01
CA LEU A 17 17.35 -13.85 -19.44
C LEU A 17 16.66 -12.55 -19.86
N THR A 18 15.33 -12.60 -20.01
CA THR A 18 14.51 -11.40 -20.24
C THR A 18 13.38 -11.26 -19.22
N LEU A 19 13.45 -12.04 -18.12
CA LEU A 19 12.35 -12.15 -17.17
C LEU A 19 12.78 -12.17 -15.70
N GLY A 20 14.09 -12.26 -15.42
CA GLY A 20 14.64 -12.16 -14.07
C GLY A 20 14.78 -10.72 -13.54
N LEU A 21 14.20 -9.71 -14.20
CA LEU A 21 14.57 -8.31 -13.99
C LEU A 21 13.56 -7.45 -13.22
N PHE A 22 12.51 -8.07 -12.69
CA PHE A 22 11.75 -7.50 -11.56
C PHE A 22 12.27 -7.96 -10.19
N LEU A 23 13.07 -9.04 -10.14
CA LEU A 23 13.64 -9.61 -8.91
C LEU A 23 15.02 -9.02 -8.52
N VAL A 24 15.71 -8.31 -9.40
CA VAL A 24 17.11 -7.90 -9.17
C VAL A 24 17.27 -6.67 -8.27
N ALA A 25 16.18 -6.00 -7.86
CA ALA A 25 16.24 -5.09 -6.71
C ALA A 25 16.26 -5.83 -5.35
N CYS A 26 15.95 -7.14 -5.31
CA CYS A 26 15.82 -7.92 -4.06
C CYS A 26 17.10 -8.65 -3.60
N ALA A 27 18.22 -8.61 -4.32
CA ALA A 27 19.35 -9.53 -4.08
C ALA A 27 20.58 -8.95 -3.37
N SER A 28 20.61 -7.67 -2.99
CA SER A 28 21.85 -7.04 -2.48
C SER A 28 22.11 -7.19 -0.97
N ILE A 29 21.29 -7.96 -0.23
CA ILE A 29 21.53 -8.23 1.22
C ILE A 29 21.64 -9.74 1.52
N ALA A 30 21.30 -10.62 0.57
CA ALA A 30 21.34 -12.07 0.79
C ALA A 30 22.64 -12.72 0.29
N LEU A 31 23.79 -12.37 0.89
CA LEU A 31 25.04 -13.11 0.65
C LEU A 31 25.83 -13.28 1.96
N THR A 32 25.43 -14.26 2.76
CA THR A 32 26.31 -15.32 3.31
C THR A 32 25.48 -16.24 4.20
N CYS A 33 25.05 -17.40 3.69
CA CYS A 33 25.20 -18.69 4.37
C CYS A 33 24.57 -19.78 3.50
N ASN A 34 25.44 -20.63 2.97
CA ASN A 34 25.09 -21.80 2.18
C ASN A 34 25.23 -23.01 3.12
N THR A 35 24.11 -23.56 3.61
CA THR A 35 24.07 -24.89 4.23
C THR A 35 22.89 -25.67 3.67
N PRO A 36 23.03 -26.98 3.43
CA PRO A 36 22.09 -27.74 2.62
C PRO A 36 20.77 -27.96 3.34
N THR A 37 19.69 -27.74 2.60
CA THR A 37 18.30 -28.04 2.94
C THR A 37 18.05 -29.55 3.01
N SER A 38 17.86 -30.05 4.21
CA SER A 38 17.01 -31.22 4.52
C SER A 38 16.57 -31.09 5.98
N ASP A 39 15.26 -31.12 6.23
CA ASP A 39 14.56 -31.05 7.53
C ASP A 39 13.96 -29.70 7.95
N LEU A 40 13.21 -29.04 7.05
CA LEU A 40 12.16 -28.10 7.50
C LEU A 40 10.87 -28.39 6.73
N ARG A 41 10.02 -29.24 7.33
CA ARG A 41 8.61 -29.36 7.03
C ARG A 41 7.88 -29.90 8.26
N SER A 42 7.26 -29.01 9.02
CA SER A 42 5.95 -29.20 9.67
C SER A 42 5.58 -27.97 10.53
N ASP A 43 5.04 -26.92 9.91
CA ASP A 43 4.63 -25.68 10.59
C ASP A 43 3.26 -25.79 11.31
N PHE A 44 2.94 -26.97 11.84
CA PHE A 44 1.72 -27.28 12.62
C PHE A 44 1.94 -28.50 13.54
N THR A 45 3.18 -28.78 13.94
CA THR A 45 3.45 -29.91 14.84
C THR A 45 2.98 -29.58 16.25
N ASP A 46 1.84 -30.15 16.59
CA ASP A 46 1.50 -30.58 17.94
C ASP A 46 2.31 -31.86 18.22
N ASN A 47 3.55 -31.71 18.70
CA ASN A 47 4.44 -32.86 18.92
C ASN A 47 3.97 -33.73 20.09
N ASN A 48 3.13 -33.18 20.96
CA ASN A 48 2.68 -33.85 22.17
C ASN A 48 1.25 -34.45 22.04
N GLY A 49 0.53 -34.11 20.98
CA GLY A 49 -0.79 -34.61 20.62
C GLY A 49 -1.95 -34.02 21.43
N ASN A 50 -1.77 -32.87 22.09
CA ASN A 50 -2.79 -32.26 22.95
C ASN A 50 -3.75 -31.30 22.23
N GLY A 51 -3.54 -31.02 20.94
CA GLY A 51 -4.38 -30.11 20.16
C GLY A 51 -3.92 -28.66 20.13
N LEU A 52 -2.82 -28.31 20.81
CA LEU A 52 -2.15 -27.01 20.69
C LEU A 52 -0.90 -27.13 19.81
N ALA A 53 -0.61 -26.11 19.01
CA ALA A 53 0.66 -26.05 18.29
C ALA A 53 1.80 -25.72 19.29
N ASP A 54 2.94 -26.41 19.18
CA ASP A 54 4.08 -26.25 20.10
C ASP A 54 4.56 -24.78 20.25
N ASP A 55 4.32 -23.91 19.25
CA ASP A 55 4.65 -22.49 19.29
C ASP A 55 3.63 -21.65 20.08
N PHE A 56 2.35 -22.04 20.09
CA PHE A 56 1.32 -21.50 20.98
C PHE A 56 1.66 -21.82 22.45
N GLU A 57 2.02 -23.08 22.73
CA GLU A 57 2.41 -23.53 24.08
C GLU A 57 3.66 -22.77 24.62
N MET A 58 4.58 -22.39 23.72
CA MET A 58 5.79 -21.65 24.09
C MET A 58 5.53 -20.19 24.48
N ILE A 59 4.46 -19.59 23.96
CA ILE A 59 4.10 -18.19 24.20
C ILE A 59 3.18 -18.06 25.41
N TYR A 60 2.18 -18.96 25.52
CA TYR A 60 1.13 -18.87 26.53
C TYR A 60 1.36 -19.77 27.76
N GLY A 61 2.29 -20.73 27.68
CA GLY A 61 2.83 -21.43 28.85
C GLY A 61 1.91 -22.50 29.47
N ASP A 62 0.73 -22.76 28.91
CA ASP A 62 -0.17 -23.84 29.32
C ASP A 62 -0.26 -24.96 28.25
N LEU A 63 -0.37 -26.20 28.74
CA LEU A 63 -0.58 -27.44 27.99
C LEU A 63 -2.05 -27.89 28.03
N ASP A 64 -2.95 -27.15 28.69
CA ASP A 64 -4.39 -27.42 28.71
C ASP A 64 -5.10 -26.78 27.50
N PRO A 65 -5.39 -27.55 26.44
CA PRO A 65 -6.14 -27.09 25.26
C PRO A 65 -7.56 -26.62 25.59
N SER A 66 -8.14 -27.07 26.71
CA SER A 66 -9.53 -26.80 27.09
C SER A 66 -9.70 -25.68 28.10
N ALA A 67 -8.59 -25.10 28.56
CA ALA A 67 -8.61 -23.90 29.37
C ALA A 67 -9.05 -22.69 28.55
N ASP A 68 -9.62 -21.72 29.24
CA ASP A 68 -10.01 -20.40 28.75
C ASP A 68 -9.24 -19.44 29.67
N ASP A 69 -7.93 -19.33 29.41
CA ASP A 69 -6.98 -18.74 30.35
C ASP A 69 -7.14 -17.22 30.49
N ASP A 70 -7.70 -16.58 29.46
CA ASP A 70 -8.07 -15.17 29.45
C ASP A 70 -9.56 -14.92 29.75
N ASN A 71 -10.36 -15.99 29.88
CA ASN A 71 -11.76 -15.99 30.29
C ASN A 71 -12.65 -15.19 29.31
N ASP A 72 -12.36 -15.29 28.01
CA ASP A 72 -13.11 -14.67 26.91
C ASP A 72 -14.30 -15.53 26.43
N GLY A 73 -14.39 -16.78 26.92
CA GLY A 73 -15.42 -17.75 26.58
C GLY A 73 -15.05 -18.73 25.46
N ILE A 74 -13.80 -18.73 25.02
CA ILE A 74 -13.23 -19.58 23.97
C ILE A 74 -12.08 -20.40 24.57
N ALA A 75 -12.01 -21.69 24.27
CA ALA A 75 -10.92 -22.52 24.77
C ALA A 75 -9.62 -22.31 23.95
N ASN A 76 -8.45 -22.43 24.57
CA ASN A 76 -7.12 -22.27 23.96
C ASN A 76 -6.95 -23.03 22.62
N ASP A 77 -7.52 -24.24 22.49
CA ASP A 77 -7.49 -25.03 21.24
C ASP A 77 -8.38 -24.45 20.14
N GLN A 78 -9.49 -23.82 20.53
CA GLN A 78 -10.34 -23.06 19.64
C GLN A 78 -9.66 -21.74 19.26
N GLU A 79 -9.00 -21.05 20.18
CA GLU A 79 -8.21 -19.85 19.86
C GLU A 79 -7.07 -20.15 18.88
N SER A 80 -6.34 -21.25 19.07
CA SER A 80 -5.31 -21.72 18.12
C SER A 80 -5.91 -21.99 16.73
N ALA A 81 -7.12 -22.54 16.68
CA ALA A 81 -7.88 -22.74 15.45
C ALA A 81 -8.43 -21.42 14.85
N LEU A 82 -8.78 -20.43 15.66
CA LEU A 82 -9.27 -19.10 15.26
C LEU A 82 -8.13 -18.19 14.77
N LEU A 83 -6.96 -18.30 15.41
CA LEU A 83 -5.70 -17.70 14.95
C LEU A 83 -5.30 -18.23 13.55
N THR A 84 -5.86 -19.37 13.11
CA THR A 84 -5.57 -20.02 11.83
C THR A 84 -6.70 -19.99 10.79
N ASP A 85 -7.96 -19.77 11.16
CA ASP A 85 -9.07 -19.55 10.21
C ASP A 85 -9.50 -18.07 10.13
N PRO A 86 -9.03 -17.32 9.12
CA PRO A 86 -9.30 -15.90 8.96
C PRO A 86 -10.71 -15.58 8.45
N LEU A 87 -11.55 -16.59 8.21
CA LEU A 87 -12.98 -16.39 8.00
C LEU A 87 -13.76 -16.30 9.30
N VAL A 88 -13.14 -16.62 10.44
CA VAL A 88 -13.75 -16.43 11.74
C VAL A 88 -13.30 -15.08 12.30
N PRO A 89 -14.24 -14.24 12.77
CA PRO A 89 -13.91 -12.99 13.45
C PRO A 89 -12.93 -13.20 14.61
N SER A 90 -11.88 -12.38 14.68
CA SER A 90 -10.95 -12.37 15.82
C SER A 90 -11.54 -11.77 17.10
N ALA A 91 -12.70 -11.12 17.02
CA ALA A 91 -13.39 -10.50 18.14
C ALA A 91 -14.91 -10.64 17.98
N ALA A 92 -15.67 -10.44 19.07
CA ALA A 92 -17.12 -10.57 19.07
C ALA A 92 -17.84 -9.51 18.21
N ILE A 93 -17.29 -8.30 18.14
CA ILE A 93 -17.82 -7.15 17.40
C ILE A 93 -16.74 -6.52 16.53
N PRO A 94 -17.08 -5.88 15.40
CA PRO A 94 -16.11 -5.13 14.62
C PRO A 94 -15.49 -4.01 15.45
N ASN A 95 -14.25 -3.60 15.14
CA ASN A 95 -13.50 -2.62 15.92
C ASN A 95 -14.23 -1.27 16.05
N PHE A 96 -14.95 -0.87 15.01
CA PHE A 96 -15.83 0.28 15.00
C PHE A 96 -17.03 0.01 14.07
N PRO A 97 -18.18 0.68 14.28
CA PRO A 97 -19.30 0.58 13.35
C PRO A 97 -18.88 0.95 11.92
N GLY A 98 -19.10 0.06 10.96
CA GLY A 98 -18.68 0.24 9.56
C GLY A 98 -17.27 -0.26 9.22
N ALA A 99 -16.54 -0.89 10.15
CA ALA A 99 -15.39 -1.71 9.80
C ALA A 99 -15.87 -3.00 9.09
N GLU A 100 -15.37 -3.27 7.89
CA GLU A 100 -15.78 -4.41 7.06
C GLU A 100 -14.56 -5.22 6.56
N GLY A 101 -14.81 -6.45 6.09
CA GLY A 101 -13.75 -7.30 5.54
C GLY A 101 -12.82 -7.96 6.57
N PHE A 102 -11.70 -8.51 6.10
CA PHE A 102 -10.79 -9.34 6.89
C PHE A 102 -10.11 -8.64 8.08
N GLY A 103 -9.99 -7.31 8.06
CA GLY A 103 -9.44 -6.52 9.17
C GLY A 103 -10.50 -5.95 10.13
N ALA A 104 -11.80 -6.20 9.89
CA ALA A 104 -12.89 -5.56 10.62
C ALA A 104 -12.86 -5.81 12.12
N TYR A 105 -12.37 -6.98 12.53
CA TYR A 105 -12.41 -7.48 13.91
C TYR A 105 -11.05 -7.36 14.62
N ALA A 106 -10.13 -6.56 14.11
CA ALA A 106 -8.90 -6.23 14.82
C ALA A 106 -9.24 -5.66 16.21
N PHE A 107 -8.50 -6.09 17.25
CA PHE A 107 -8.75 -5.61 18.61
C PHE A 107 -8.42 -4.11 18.76
N GLY A 108 -7.41 -3.62 18.04
CA GLY A 108 -7.01 -2.22 18.08
C GLY A 108 -6.70 -1.75 19.50
N GLY A 109 -7.03 -0.49 19.80
CA GLY A 109 -6.76 0.14 21.10
C GLY A 109 -7.54 -0.43 22.27
N ARG A 110 -8.63 -1.17 22.02
CA ARG A 110 -9.42 -1.86 23.06
C ARG A 110 -8.62 -2.98 23.71
N GLY A 111 -7.82 -3.68 22.92
CA GLY A 111 -7.11 -4.89 23.34
C GLY A 111 -8.00 -6.13 23.35
N ASP A 112 -7.37 -7.25 23.69
CA ASP A 112 -7.99 -8.58 23.84
C ASP A 112 -8.55 -8.83 25.25
N GLY A 113 -8.42 -7.87 26.17
CA GLY A 113 -8.84 -8.00 27.57
C GLY A 113 -7.72 -8.41 28.52
N SER A 114 -6.54 -8.78 28.02
CA SER A 114 -5.38 -9.16 28.84
C SER A 114 -4.81 -8.00 29.67
N GLU A 115 -4.94 -6.78 29.15
CA GLU A 115 -4.53 -5.54 29.81
C GLU A 115 -5.63 -4.48 29.68
N GLN A 116 -5.77 -3.63 30.69
CA GLN A 116 -6.70 -2.49 30.63
C GLN A 116 -6.21 -1.47 29.59
N PRO A 117 -7.09 -1.00 28.68
CA PRO A 117 -6.72 -0.01 27.69
C PRO A 117 -6.40 1.34 28.35
N ARG A 118 -5.74 2.21 27.58
CA ARG A 118 -5.49 3.59 27.98
C ARG A 118 -5.58 4.56 26.82
N ILE A 119 -5.80 5.83 27.14
CA ILE A 119 -5.79 6.92 26.15
C ILE A 119 -4.47 7.67 26.25
N ILE A 120 -3.78 7.82 25.11
CA ILE A 120 -2.54 8.59 25.00
C ILE A 120 -2.79 9.81 24.09
N LYS A 121 -2.70 11.00 24.68
CA LYS A 121 -2.88 12.28 23.97
C LYS A 121 -1.57 12.73 23.33
N VAL A 122 -1.57 12.92 22.02
CA VAL A 122 -0.50 13.60 21.29
C VAL A 122 -0.66 15.10 21.47
N THR A 123 0.33 15.74 22.08
CA THR A 123 0.32 17.15 22.52
C THR A 123 1.38 18.01 21.85
N THR A 124 2.22 17.42 20.98
CA THR A 124 3.22 18.16 20.19
C THR A 124 3.29 17.64 18.76
N LEU A 125 3.62 18.55 17.83
CA LEU A 125 3.94 18.21 16.44
C LEU A 125 5.41 17.78 16.24
N ALA A 126 6.24 17.92 17.27
CA ALA A 126 7.63 17.49 17.21
C ALA A 126 7.73 15.97 17.26
N ASP A 127 8.48 15.37 16.33
CA ASP A 127 8.79 13.93 16.33
C ASP A 127 9.92 13.60 17.32
N LYS A 128 11.04 14.34 17.22
CA LYS A 128 12.20 14.25 18.10
C LYS A 128 12.65 15.62 18.58
N ILE A 129 13.36 15.66 19.71
CA ILE A 129 14.02 16.85 20.24
C ILE A 129 15.50 16.60 20.50
N PRO A 130 16.35 17.65 20.46
CA PRO A 130 17.77 17.51 20.82
C PRO A 130 17.96 16.98 22.24
N ASN A 131 18.88 16.04 22.43
CA ASN A 131 19.17 15.42 23.72
C ASN A 131 20.19 16.22 24.57
N GLY A 132 20.62 17.39 24.10
CA GLY A 132 21.64 18.23 24.75
C GLY A 132 23.08 17.69 24.66
N LEU A 133 23.30 16.54 24.04
CA LEU A 133 24.59 15.84 23.89
C LEU A 133 25.00 15.66 22.41
N GLY A 134 24.39 16.42 21.50
CA GLY A 134 24.66 16.34 20.06
C GLY A 134 23.90 15.24 19.32
N GLY A 135 22.85 14.68 19.92
CA GLY A 135 21.92 13.75 19.29
C GLY A 135 20.45 14.13 19.50
N PHE A 136 19.54 13.24 19.14
CA PHE A 136 18.09 13.42 19.27
C PHE A 136 17.46 12.29 20.09
N VAL A 137 16.37 12.58 20.78
CA VAL A 137 15.50 11.62 21.47
C VAL A 137 14.06 11.84 21.06
N THR A 138 13.21 10.83 21.22
CA THR A 138 11.75 10.94 21.04
C THR A 138 11.22 12.13 21.85
N ALA A 139 10.41 12.98 21.21
CA ALA A 139 9.84 14.15 21.88
C ALA A 139 8.72 13.73 22.84
N PRO A 140 8.72 14.18 24.11
CA PRO A 140 7.61 13.94 25.02
C PRO A 140 6.29 14.51 24.47
N GLY A 141 5.21 13.73 24.58
CA GLY A 141 3.88 14.06 24.06
C GLY A 141 3.75 13.89 22.54
N SER A 142 4.74 13.30 21.86
CA SER A 142 4.72 13.11 20.41
C SER A 142 3.92 11.88 19.98
N LEU A 143 3.55 11.84 18.70
CA LEU A 143 3.00 10.63 18.10
C LEU A 143 3.98 9.45 18.19
N ARG A 144 5.29 9.69 18.04
CA ARG A 144 6.29 8.62 18.15
C ARG A 144 6.28 7.99 19.53
N GLU A 145 6.26 8.78 20.60
CA GLU A 145 6.17 8.27 21.97
C GLU A 145 4.91 7.41 22.16
N ALA A 146 3.77 7.87 21.64
CA ALA A 146 2.50 7.15 21.74
C ALA A 146 2.51 5.81 20.98
N LEU A 147 3.10 5.78 19.76
CA LEU A 147 3.19 4.55 18.95
C LEU A 147 4.19 3.55 19.52
N GLU A 148 5.30 4.02 20.09
CA GLU A 148 6.35 3.21 20.73
C GLU A 148 5.96 2.68 22.12
N ALA A 149 4.88 3.20 22.72
CA ALA A 149 4.33 2.67 23.96
C ALA A 149 3.80 1.23 23.80
N SER A 150 3.84 0.44 24.88
CA SER A 150 3.28 -0.92 24.94
C SER A 150 1.82 -0.92 25.45
N GLY A 151 1.16 -2.07 25.40
CA GLY A 151 -0.20 -2.29 25.90
C GLY A 151 -1.31 -1.67 25.04
N PRO A 152 -2.58 -2.06 25.25
CA PRO A 152 -3.73 -1.56 24.51
C PRO A 152 -3.88 -0.04 24.67
N ARG A 153 -3.96 0.68 23.55
CA ARG A 153 -3.97 2.15 23.59
C ARG A 153 -4.75 2.80 22.45
N PHE A 154 -5.56 3.78 22.81
CA PHE A 154 -6.14 4.76 21.89
C PHE A 154 -5.22 5.98 21.82
N ILE A 155 -4.72 6.29 20.62
CA ILE A 155 -3.90 7.47 20.35
C ILE A 155 -4.78 8.53 19.73
N VAL A 156 -4.85 9.67 20.41
CA VAL A 156 -5.74 10.79 20.09
C VAL A 156 -4.94 12.09 20.04
N PHE A 157 -5.45 13.13 19.39
CA PHE A 157 -4.69 14.35 19.09
C PHE A 157 -5.27 15.60 19.74
N ASP A 158 -4.48 16.26 20.59
CA ASP A 158 -4.72 17.63 21.07
C ASP A 158 -4.02 18.69 20.19
N VAL A 159 -3.32 18.22 19.15
CA VAL A 159 -2.65 19.03 18.14
C VAL A 159 -3.22 18.75 16.75
N HIS A 160 -2.91 19.61 15.80
CA HIS A 160 -3.24 19.46 14.38
C HIS A 160 -2.16 20.10 13.53
N GLY A 161 -2.06 19.69 12.27
CA GLY A 161 -1.03 20.13 11.34
C GLY A 161 -0.03 19.04 11.00
N VAL A 162 1.18 19.45 10.62
CA VAL A 162 2.19 18.56 10.04
C VAL A 162 3.17 18.09 11.11
N ILE A 163 3.26 16.77 11.28
CA ILE A 163 4.33 16.09 12.01
C ILE A 163 5.40 15.70 10.99
N TYR A 164 6.53 16.41 11.01
CA TYR A 164 7.70 16.05 10.21
C TYR A 164 8.46 14.96 10.94
N LEU A 165 8.42 13.75 10.38
CA LEU A 165 9.13 12.60 10.93
C LEU A 165 10.62 12.71 10.59
N GLU A 166 11.48 12.57 11.60
CA GLU A 166 12.94 12.63 11.42
C GLU A 166 13.50 11.31 10.87
N GLU A 167 12.79 10.21 11.11
CA GLU A 167 13.05 8.87 10.58
C GLU A 167 11.74 8.08 10.50
N PRO A 168 11.69 6.91 9.83
CA PRO A 168 10.48 6.09 9.81
C PRO A 168 9.91 5.87 11.22
N VAL A 169 8.64 6.19 11.41
CA VAL A 169 7.94 5.93 12.67
C VAL A 169 7.35 4.53 12.63
N ARG A 170 7.65 3.72 13.64
CA ARG A 170 7.37 2.27 13.62
C ARG A 170 6.36 1.90 14.70
N ILE A 171 5.32 1.18 14.30
CA ILE A 171 4.39 0.52 15.21
C ILE A 171 4.90 -0.90 15.45
N LEU A 172 5.49 -1.12 16.62
CA LEU A 172 6.09 -2.40 17.02
C LEU A 172 5.29 -3.12 18.09
N ASN A 173 4.54 -2.40 18.92
CA ASN A 173 3.70 -2.98 19.96
C ASN A 173 2.24 -3.04 19.48
N PRO A 174 1.56 -4.20 19.63
CA PRO A 174 0.20 -4.42 19.14
C PRO A 174 -0.83 -3.60 19.93
N PHE A 175 -2.11 -3.81 19.59
CA PHE A 175 -3.27 -3.24 20.28
C PHE A 175 -3.26 -1.71 20.28
N VAL A 176 -3.40 -1.12 19.09
CA VAL A 176 -3.36 0.33 18.94
C VAL A 176 -4.40 0.84 17.94
N THR A 177 -5.16 1.84 18.38
CA THR A 177 -6.03 2.64 17.51
C THR A 177 -5.48 4.05 17.41
N VAL A 178 -5.17 4.52 16.21
CA VAL A 178 -4.75 5.90 15.94
C VAL A 178 -5.89 6.66 15.30
N ALA A 179 -6.51 7.55 16.06
CA ALA A 179 -7.75 8.23 15.70
C ALA A 179 -7.50 9.65 15.18
N GLY A 180 -7.12 9.77 13.90
CA GLY A 180 -6.84 11.07 13.26
C GLY A 180 -8.03 12.04 13.23
N GLN A 181 -9.26 11.53 13.31
CA GLN A 181 -10.48 12.34 13.35
C GLN A 181 -10.60 13.20 14.61
N THR A 182 -9.81 12.91 15.64
CA THR A 182 -9.78 13.70 16.89
C THR A 182 -9.01 15.01 16.75
N ALA A 183 -8.12 15.11 15.77
CA ALA A 183 -7.36 16.33 15.55
C ALA A 183 -8.27 17.49 15.15
N GLY A 184 -7.92 18.71 15.60
CA GLY A 184 -8.59 19.93 15.18
C GLY A 184 -8.22 20.40 13.76
N GLY A 185 -8.76 21.54 13.34
CA GLY A 185 -8.33 22.25 12.13
C GLY A 185 -8.46 21.42 10.85
N ASP A 186 -7.37 21.31 10.08
CA ASP A 186 -7.29 20.50 8.86
C ASP A 186 -6.85 19.04 9.13
N GLY A 187 -6.73 18.63 10.39
CA GLY A 187 -6.32 17.28 10.80
C GLY A 187 -4.80 17.09 10.95
N ILE A 188 -4.35 15.83 11.00
CA ILE A 188 -2.94 15.46 11.17
C ILE A 188 -2.35 14.94 9.87
N VAL A 189 -1.13 15.40 9.57
CA VAL A 189 -0.33 14.96 8.43
C VAL A 189 1.00 14.42 8.92
N LEU A 190 1.33 13.20 8.52
CA LEU A 190 2.65 12.61 8.67
C LEU A 190 3.43 12.88 7.38
N ALA A 191 4.60 13.49 7.53
CA ALA A 191 5.39 13.94 6.40
C ALA A 191 6.86 13.55 6.52
N HIS A 192 7.58 13.71 5.40
CA HIS A 192 9.02 13.47 5.24
C HIS A 192 9.42 11.99 5.26
N GLN A 193 9.04 11.21 6.28
CA GLN A 193 9.40 9.79 6.41
C GLN A 193 8.16 8.88 6.49
N PRO A 194 8.28 7.57 6.18
CA PRO A 194 7.16 6.64 6.18
C PRO A 194 6.64 6.30 7.59
N LEU A 195 5.37 5.91 7.64
CA LEU A 195 4.81 5.09 8.72
C LEU A 195 5.06 3.61 8.42
N VAL A 196 5.50 2.84 9.43
CA VAL A 196 5.79 1.42 9.28
C VAL A 196 5.03 0.59 10.31
N VAL A 197 4.31 -0.42 9.87
CA VAL A 197 3.58 -1.37 10.74
C VAL A 197 4.28 -2.72 10.72
N ARG A 198 4.64 -3.25 11.90
CA ARG A 198 5.34 -4.55 12.03
C ARG A 198 4.73 -5.44 13.12
N THR A 199 3.48 -5.18 13.49
CA THR A 199 2.79 -5.87 14.58
C THR A 199 1.33 -6.06 14.20
N HIS A 200 0.55 -6.69 15.08
CA HIS A 200 -0.86 -6.99 14.86
C HIS A 200 -1.80 -6.06 15.64
N ASP A 201 -3.09 -6.14 15.33
CA ASP A 201 -4.17 -5.39 16.00
C ASP A 201 -3.97 -3.88 15.95
N VAL A 202 -3.86 -3.38 14.72
CA VAL A 202 -3.58 -1.97 14.40
C VAL A 202 -4.74 -1.35 13.63
N VAL A 203 -5.27 -0.25 14.14
CA VAL A 203 -6.35 0.52 13.52
C VAL A 203 -5.84 1.92 13.23
N LEU A 204 -5.84 2.32 11.95
CA LEU A 204 -5.43 3.65 11.50
C LEU A 204 -6.60 4.35 10.83
N ARG A 205 -7.05 5.48 11.39
CA ARG A 205 -8.21 6.22 10.87
C ARG A 205 -7.91 7.68 10.62
N HIS A 206 -8.40 8.22 9.50
CA HIS A 206 -8.37 9.66 9.20
C HIS A 206 -6.98 10.31 9.25
N LEU A 207 -5.93 9.55 8.95
CA LEU A 207 -4.57 10.05 8.85
C LEU A 207 -4.21 10.45 7.42
N ARG A 208 -3.27 11.39 7.29
CA ARG A 208 -2.66 11.73 6.01
C ARG A 208 -1.18 11.37 6.04
N MET A 209 -0.72 10.64 5.03
CA MET A 209 0.71 10.39 4.81
C MET A 209 1.13 11.08 3.51
N ARG A 210 2.01 12.08 3.63
CA ARG A 210 2.46 12.92 2.52
C ARG A 210 3.99 12.94 2.52
N ILE A 211 4.57 11.96 1.81
CA ILE A 211 6.01 11.91 1.65
C ILE A 211 6.45 13.13 0.83
N LEU A 212 7.60 13.68 1.18
CA LEU A 212 8.19 14.78 0.44
C LEU A 212 9.67 14.48 0.26
N TYR A 213 10.25 15.15 -0.73
CA TYR A 213 11.66 15.07 -1.00
C TYR A 213 12.36 16.33 -0.50
N GLU A 214 13.38 16.20 0.35
CA GLU A 214 14.25 17.31 0.71
C GLU A 214 15.66 17.17 0.14
N LYS A 215 16.21 18.33 -0.25
CA LYS A 215 17.57 18.39 -0.79
C LYS A 215 18.56 18.16 0.35
N GLY A 216 19.27 17.04 0.30
CA GLY A 216 20.27 16.67 1.30
C GLY A 216 19.91 15.44 2.12
N ASP A 217 18.72 14.89 1.91
CA ASP A 217 18.30 13.64 2.53
C ASP A 217 19.22 12.49 2.07
N PRO A 218 19.93 11.82 3.01
CA PRO A 218 20.98 10.86 2.68
C PRO A 218 20.44 9.56 2.08
N ASP A 219 19.16 9.23 2.28
CA ASP A 219 18.51 8.00 1.80
C ASP A 219 17.06 8.26 1.37
N THR A 220 16.87 8.92 0.22
CA THR A 220 15.55 9.07 -0.44
C THR A 220 15.19 7.88 -1.33
N THR A 221 16.01 6.84 -1.29
CA THR A 221 15.85 5.67 -2.15
C THR A 221 14.83 4.75 -1.51
N LEU A 222 13.60 4.74 -2.05
CA LEU A 222 12.54 3.79 -1.68
C LEU A 222 11.64 4.20 -0.49
N LEU A 223 11.33 5.49 -0.34
CA LEU A 223 10.34 5.94 0.64
C LEU A 223 8.92 5.64 0.15
N ASP A 224 8.29 4.67 0.80
CA ASP A 224 6.86 4.42 0.67
C ASP A 224 6.05 5.41 1.52
N GLY A 225 4.74 5.51 1.32
CA GLY A 225 3.85 6.27 2.20
C GLY A 225 3.61 5.53 3.53
N ILE A 226 3.20 4.27 3.40
CA ILE A 226 3.10 3.30 4.49
C ILE A 226 3.65 1.95 4.06
N THR A 227 4.42 1.32 4.95
CA THR A 227 4.96 -0.03 4.75
C THR A 227 4.49 -0.96 5.87
N ILE A 228 3.92 -2.10 5.49
CA ILE A 228 3.49 -3.15 6.41
C ILE A 228 4.29 -4.40 6.09
N PHE A 229 5.14 -4.86 7.01
CA PHE A 229 6.00 -6.01 6.74
C PHE A 229 6.64 -6.67 7.96
N ARG A 230 6.96 -7.95 7.80
CA ARG A 230 7.95 -8.69 8.60
C ARG A 230 8.95 -9.38 7.68
N ASN A 231 10.22 -9.39 8.05
CA ASN A 231 11.26 -10.01 7.21
C ASN A 231 11.26 -11.54 7.40
N ASP A 232 11.72 -12.30 6.39
CA ASP A 232 11.82 -13.77 6.44
C ASP A 232 12.72 -14.31 7.56
N PHE A 233 13.68 -13.51 8.04
CA PHE A 233 14.55 -13.89 9.16
C PHE A 233 13.98 -13.46 10.52
N GLU A 234 12.92 -12.65 10.53
CA GLU A 234 12.25 -12.19 11.75
C GLU A 234 10.98 -12.99 12.05
N ALA A 235 10.31 -13.49 11.00
CA ALA A 235 9.12 -14.31 11.11
C ALA A 235 9.34 -15.64 10.37
N ASN A 236 9.05 -16.73 11.06
CA ASN A 236 9.08 -18.08 10.50
C ASN A 236 7.78 -18.87 10.75
N SER A 237 6.79 -18.26 11.40
CA SER A 237 5.44 -18.82 11.59
C SER A 237 4.35 -17.76 11.40
N ALA A 238 3.11 -18.20 11.22
CA ALA A 238 1.96 -17.32 11.01
C ALA A 238 1.68 -16.42 12.23
N GLN A 239 2.03 -16.86 13.43
CA GLN A 239 1.88 -16.16 14.69
C GLN A 239 2.85 -14.98 14.80
N GLN A 240 3.99 -15.05 14.11
CA GLN A 240 5.00 -13.98 14.05
C GLN A 240 4.77 -12.98 12.90
N SER A 241 3.70 -13.18 12.12
CA SER A 241 3.33 -12.29 11.02
C SER A 241 2.75 -10.95 11.51
N VAL A 242 2.58 -10.01 10.59
CA VAL A 242 1.73 -8.84 10.79
C VAL A 242 0.30 -9.21 10.41
N TYR A 243 -0.66 -9.08 11.32
CA TYR A 243 -2.04 -9.49 11.06
C TYR A 243 -3.07 -8.62 11.78
N ASN A 244 -4.36 -8.77 11.43
CA ASN A 244 -5.48 -8.06 12.04
C ASN A 244 -5.26 -6.55 12.08
N PHE A 245 -5.25 -5.91 10.91
CA PHE A 245 -5.17 -4.45 10.86
C PHE A 245 -6.15 -3.85 9.87
N ILE A 246 -6.54 -2.61 10.14
CA ILE A 246 -7.44 -1.85 9.28
C ILE A 246 -6.90 -0.43 9.05
N ILE A 247 -6.91 -0.04 7.79
CA ILE A 247 -6.63 1.33 7.34
C ILE A 247 -7.94 1.88 6.78
N ASP A 248 -8.56 2.80 7.50
CA ASP A 248 -9.87 3.37 7.17
C ASP A 248 -9.75 4.88 6.99
N HIS A 249 -10.37 5.42 5.94
CA HIS A 249 -10.40 6.86 5.69
C HIS A 249 -9.03 7.55 5.74
N CYS A 250 -7.95 6.92 5.26
CA CYS A 250 -6.63 7.54 5.21
C CYS A 250 -6.32 8.10 3.81
N SER A 251 -5.50 9.15 3.73
CA SER A 251 -5.05 9.72 2.46
C SER A 251 -3.54 9.62 2.33
N ILE A 252 -3.08 8.90 1.31
CA ILE A 252 -1.71 8.46 1.16
C ILE A 252 -1.20 8.94 -0.20
N SER A 253 -0.20 9.82 -0.20
CA SER A 253 0.32 10.39 -1.45
C SER A 253 1.79 10.75 -1.42
N TRP A 254 2.30 11.03 -2.63
CA TRP A 254 3.62 11.58 -2.89
C TRP A 254 4.77 10.67 -2.50
N ALA A 255 4.49 9.40 -2.18
CA ALA A 255 5.52 8.40 -1.95
C ALA A 255 6.46 8.31 -3.14
N ILE A 256 7.74 8.12 -2.85
CA ILE A 256 8.79 8.06 -3.86
C ILE A 256 8.79 6.70 -4.56
N ASP A 257 8.43 5.62 -3.86
CA ASP A 257 8.35 4.29 -4.45
C ASP A 257 6.91 3.79 -4.59
N LYS A 258 6.22 3.45 -3.49
CA LYS A 258 4.78 3.11 -3.50
C LYS A 258 4.04 3.86 -2.40
N ASN A 259 2.82 4.34 -2.68
CA ASN A 259 2.00 4.92 -1.62
C ASN A 259 1.71 3.90 -0.51
N VAL A 260 1.34 2.67 -0.87
CA VAL A 260 1.10 1.57 0.07
C VAL A 260 1.94 0.35 -0.30
N SER A 261 2.58 -0.26 0.70
CA SER A 261 3.26 -1.56 0.53
C SER A 261 2.88 -2.52 1.63
N THR A 262 2.38 -3.70 1.27
CA THR A 262 2.41 -4.89 2.13
C THR A 262 3.46 -5.85 1.59
N TRP A 263 4.41 -6.24 2.44
CA TRP A 263 5.55 -7.04 2.03
C TRP A 263 5.85 -8.13 3.05
N ASN A 264 5.93 -9.41 2.68
CA ASN A 264 6.30 -10.54 3.55
C ASN A 264 5.58 -10.68 4.91
N TRP A 265 5.05 -11.87 5.19
CA TRP A 265 4.42 -12.22 6.47
C TRP A 265 3.34 -11.20 6.88
N VAL A 266 2.41 -10.91 5.96
CA VAL A 266 1.25 -10.03 6.23
C VAL A 266 -0.05 -10.77 5.90
N ARG A 267 -1.05 -10.72 6.79
CA ARG A 267 -2.35 -11.36 6.59
C ARG A 267 -3.49 -10.62 7.29
N ASN A 268 -4.72 -11.06 7.06
CA ASN A 268 -5.95 -10.65 7.75
C ASN A 268 -6.10 -9.14 7.91
N PHE A 269 -6.31 -8.42 6.80
CA PHE A 269 -6.38 -6.97 6.85
C PHE A 269 -7.40 -6.35 5.92
N THR A 270 -7.83 -5.14 6.27
CA THR A 270 -8.71 -4.31 5.44
C THR A 270 -8.04 -2.98 5.13
N ILE A 271 -8.12 -2.53 3.87
CA ILE A 271 -7.97 -1.11 3.53
C ILE A 271 -9.29 -0.65 2.93
N GLN A 272 -9.95 0.28 3.61
CA GLN A 272 -11.26 0.77 3.23
C GLN A 272 -11.35 2.29 3.18
N TRP A 273 -12.24 2.78 2.32
CA TRP A 273 -12.60 4.19 2.22
C TRP A 273 -11.38 5.13 2.17
N SER A 274 -10.26 4.71 1.58
CA SER A 274 -9.00 5.46 1.61
C SER A 274 -8.62 6.01 0.23
N ILE A 275 -7.82 7.07 0.20
CA ILE A 275 -7.24 7.64 -1.01
C ILE A 275 -5.78 7.21 -1.12
N ILE A 276 -5.42 6.63 -2.27
CA ILE A 276 -4.05 6.23 -2.61
C ILE A 276 -3.70 6.92 -3.92
N SER A 277 -3.01 8.06 -3.87
CA SER A 277 -2.90 8.93 -5.05
C SER A 277 -1.57 9.68 -5.22
N GLU A 278 -1.37 10.26 -6.40
CA GLU A 278 -0.29 11.21 -6.69
C GLU A 278 1.12 10.70 -6.31
N ALA A 279 1.40 9.41 -6.52
CA ALA A 279 2.74 8.87 -6.24
C ALA A 279 3.83 9.62 -7.04
N SER A 280 4.96 9.89 -6.42
CA SER A 280 6.01 10.75 -6.99
C SER A 280 6.70 10.09 -8.18
N LEU A 281 6.87 10.87 -9.25
CA LEU A 281 7.66 10.49 -10.43
C LEU A 281 9.10 10.98 -10.34
N PHE A 282 9.47 11.52 -9.18
CA PHE A 282 10.79 12.04 -8.85
C PHE A 282 11.29 11.48 -7.52
N GLY A 283 12.60 11.26 -7.41
CA GLY A 283 13.28 10.90 -6.16
C GLY A 283 13.77 9.46 -6.14
N ASN A 284 13.12 8.56 -6.90
CA ASN A 284 13.55 7.17 -6.95
C ASN A 284 14.82 7.03 -7.83
N PRO A 285 15.90 6.42 -7.30
CA PRO A 285 17.17 6.31 -7.99
C PRO A 285 17.10 5.45 -9.27
N LEU A 286 16.16 4.50 -9.33
CA LEU A 286 15.96 3.59 -10.46
C LEU A 286 15.21 4.25 -11.62
N GLY A 287 14.62 5.42 -11.41
CA GLY A 287 13.79 6.14 -12.36
C GLY A 287 12.38 6.39 -11.83
N PRO A 288 11.46 6.92 -12.65
CA PRO A 288 10.10 7.21 -12.20
C PRO A 288 9.36 5.91 -11.86
N THR A 289 9.01 5.73 -10.59
CA THR A 289 8.25 4.58 -10.07
C THR A 289 6.77 4.94 -9.90
N GLY A 290 6.44 5.99 -9.15
CA GLY A 290 5.07 6.55 -9.07
C GLY A 290 3.97 5.51 -8.89
N PHE A 291 4.15 4.51 -8.03
CA PHE A 291 3.23 3.37 -7.90
C PHE A 291 2.20 3.56 -6.78
N GLY A 292 1.00 3.03 -6.98
CA GLY A 292 -0.08 3.09 -5.99
C GLY A 292 0.14 2.15 -4.82
N MET A 293 0.02 0.85 -5.05
CA MET A 293 0.03 -0.19 -4.04
C MET A 293 0.77 -1.45 -4.51
N LEU A 294 1.81 -1.83 -3.76
CA LEU A 294 2.40 -3.16 -3.85
C LEU A 294 1.78 -4.05 -2.77
N ALA A 295 1.00 -5.03 -3.19
CA ALA A 295 0.34 -6.01 -2.34
C ALA A 295 1.05 -7.37 -2.50
N ALA A 296 2.28 -7.46 -1.98
CA ALA A 296 3.10 -8.66 -2.06
C ALA A 296 3.45 -9.18 -0.64
N PRO A 297 2.47 -9.67 0.11
CA PRO A 297 2.66 -10.11 1.49
C PRO A 297 3.30 -11.50 1.65
N THR A 298 3.49 -12.28 0.59
CA THR A 298 4.13 -13.62 0.65
C THR A 298 5.26 -13.90 -0.37
N PRO A 299 5.96 -12.93 -0.99
CA PRO A 299 6.92 -13.18 -2.06
C PRO A 299 8.25 -13.79 -1.57
N GLY A 300 8.40 -14.00 -0.27
CA GLY A 300 9.58 -14.56 0.38
C GLY A 300 9.82 -16.04 0.06
N GLY A 301 11.06 -16.48 0.26
CA GLY A 301 11.41 -17.90 0.08
C GLY A 301 10.85 -18.80 1.20
N LEU A 302 10.51 -18.20 2.35
CA LEU A 302 10.04 -18.90 3.55
C LEU A 302 8.57 -18.61 3.88
N THR A 303 7.99 -17.48 3.45
CA THR A 303 6.57 -17.19 3.71
C THR A 303 5.66 -18.15 2.92
N PRO A 304 4.62 -18.74 3.55
CA PRO A 304 3.62 -19.51 2.82
C PRO A 304 2.88 -18.65 1.79
N LYS A 305 2.80 -19.15 0.55
CA LYS A 305 2.21 -18.43 -0.59
C LYS A 305 0.72 -18.14 -0.45
N ASP A 306 0.04 -18.84 0.46
CA ASP A 306 -1.39 -18.75 0.71
C ASP A 306 -1.70 -18.30 2.15
N LEU A 307 -0.77 -17.58 2.79
CA LEU A 307 -0.94 -17.01 4.12
C LEU A 307 -1.98 -15.87 4.17
N THR A 308 -2.13 -15.12 3.07
CA THR A 308 -2.81 -13.82 3.09
C THR A 308 -4.29 -13.89 2.77
N TYR A 309 -5.05 -13.16 3.59
CA TYR A 309 -6.46 -12.83 3.39
C TYR A 309 -6.62 -11.32 3.56
N ALA A 310 -7.18 -10.64 2.57
CA ALA A 310 -7.23 -9.18 2.55
C ALA A 310 -8.49 -8.65 1.88
N SER A 311 -9.07 -7.59 2.43
CA SER A 311 -10.18 -6.84 1.84
C SER A 311 -9.70 -5.45 1.45
N LEU A 312 -9.88 -5.08 0.18
CA LEU A 312 -9.55 -3.76 -0.35
C LEU A 312 -10.83 -3.20 -0.98
N HIS A 313 -11.51 -2.28 -0.30
CA HIS A 313 -12.79 -1.79 -0.80
C HIS A 313 -13.09 -0.32 -0.60
N HIS A 314 -13.90 0.24 -1.49
CA HIS A 314 -14.32 1.64 -1.45
C HIS A 314 -13.14 2.63 -1.45
N ASN A 315 -11.99 2.23 -1.98
CA ASN A 315 -10.82 3.08 -2.09
C ASN A 315 -10.78 3.84 -3.41
N LEU A 316 -10.13 4.99 -3.42
CA LEU A 316 -9.80 5.75 -4.62
C LEU A 316 -8.30 5.66 -4.90
N PHE A 317 -7.94 5.02 -6.02
CA PHE A 317 -6.61 5.06 -6.61
C PHE A 317 -6.58 6.12 -7.70
N ALA A 318 -5.65 7.09 -7.64
CA ALA A 318 -5.63 8.11 -8.68
C ALA A 318 -4.26 8.72 -8.94
N HIS A 319 -3.98 9.06 -10.20
CA HIS A 319 -2.74 9.72 -10.60
C HIS A 319 -1.47 8.95 -10.22
N ASN A 320 -1.60 7.63 -10.08
CA ASN A 320 -0.48 6.70 -9.92
C ASN A 320 -0.16 6.07 -11.29
N SER A 321 1.11 5.89 -11.60
CA SER A 321 1.56 5.35 -12.88
C SER A 321 1.12 3.91 -13.15
N ALA A 322 1.08 3.07 -12.11
CA ALA A 322 0.72 1.65 -12.16
C ALA A 322 0.54 1.09 -10.73
N ARG A 323 0.29 -0.23 -10.63
CA ARG A 323 0.12 -0.97 -9.38
C ARG A 323 -1.06 -0.44 -8.57
N ASN A 324 -2.23 -0.44 -9.17
CA ASN A 324 -3.52 -0.02 -8.62
C ASN A 324 -4.53 -1.18 -8.58
N PRO A 325 -4.26 -2.32 -7.89
CA PRO A 325 -3.03 -2.70 -7.17
C PRO A 325 -2.12 -3.63 -8.02
N LEU A 326 -0.89 -3.89 -7.56
CA LEU A 326 -0.16 -5.12 -7.91
C LEU A 326 -0.32 -6.12 -6.77
N ILE A 327 -0.99 -7.24 -7.03
CA ILE A 327 -1.18 -8.34 -6.07
C ILE A 327 -0.27 -9.50 -6.48
N VAL A 328 0.53 -9.97 -5.53
CA VAL A 328 1.45 -11.10 -5.70
C VAL A 328 1.10 -12.14 -4.67
N GLU A 329 0.67 -13.33 -5.12
CA GLU A 329 0.28 -14.45 -4.26
C GLU A 329 -0.81 -14.09 -3.22
N GLY A 330 -1.11 -14.97 -2.26
CA GLY A 330 -2.19 -14.82 -1.28
C GLY A 330 -3.45 -15.63 -1.57
N LYS A 331 -4.13 -16.08 -0.50
CA LYS A 331 -5.28 -17.00 -0.58
C LYS A 331 -6.56 -16.33 -1.01
N VAL A 332 -6.86 -15.16 -0.46
CA VAL A 332 -8.08 -14.41 -0.78
C VAL A 332 -7.77 -12.92 -0.79
N TRP A 333 -7.96 -12.31 -1.94
CA TRP A 333 -8.01 -10.87 -2.11
C TRP A 333 -9.40 -10.46 -2.49
N ASP A 334 -10.09 -9.81 -1.57
CA ASP A 334 -11.41 -9.29 -1.78
C ASP A 334 -11.35 -7.82 -2.20
N PHE A 335 -11.19 -7.61 -3.51
CA PHE A 335 -11.00 -6.30 -4.14
C PHE A 335 -12.31 -5.79 -4.74
N ARG A 336 -13.04 -4.96 -4.01
CA ARG A 336 -14.40 -4.57 -4.41
C ARG A 336 -14.75 -3.10 -4.29
N ASN A 337 -15.57 -2.59 -5.21
CA ASN A 337 -16.07 -1.21 -5.21
C ASN A 337 -14.97 -0.12 -5.09
N ASN A 338 -13.78 -0.38 -5.62
CA ASN A 338 -12.73 0.62 -5.73
C ASN A 338 -12.90 1.44 -7.02
N VAL A 339 -12.43 2.70 -6.98
CA VAL A 339 -12.36 3.59 -8.14
C VAL A 339 -10.91 3.85 -8.48
N GLU A 340 -10.56 3.77 -9.75
CA GLU A 340 -9.21 4.00 -10.25
C GLU A 340 -9.22 5.05 -11.37
N TYR A 341 -8.26 5.98 -11.34
CA TYR A 341 -8.17 7.09 -12.29
C TYR A 341 -6.76 7.45 -12.76
N ASN A 342 -6.61 7.65 -14.08
CA ASN A 342 -5.45 8.23 -14.75
C ASN A 342 -4.11 7.49 -14.52
N TRP A 343 -3.99 6.25 -15.00
CA TRP A 343 -2.73 5.48 -15.01
C TRP A 343 -1.91 5.70 -16.29
N ASN A 344 -0.62 5.30 -16.33
CA ASN A 344 0.25 5.55 -17.49
C ASN A 344 1.30 4.50 -17.83
N VAL A 345 2.04 3.87 -16.90
CA VAL A 345 3.31 3.17 -17.23
C VAL A 345 3.15 1.67 -17.42
N ALA A 346 2.31 1.01 -16.62
CA ALA A 346 1.89 -0.38 -16.79
C ALA A 346 0.34 -0.45 -16.79
N GLN A 347 -0.20 -1.66 -16.86
CA GLN A 347 -1.62 -1.90 -16.61
C GLN A 347 -1.95 -1.50 -15.17
N PRO A 348 -3.17 -0.99 -14.92
CA PRO A 348 -3.48 -0.44 -13.62
C PRO A 348 -3.61 -1.55 -12.58
N ALA A 349 -4.35 -2.65 -12.85
CA ALA A 349 -4.37 -3.82 -11.99
C ALA A 349 -3.40 -4.90 -12.50
N GLN A 350 -2.68 -5.55 -11.59
CA GLN A 350 -1.74 -6.62 -11.91
C GLN A 350 -1.88 -7.75 -10.89
N PHE A 351 -2.11 -8.99 -11.33
CA PHE A 351 -2.24 -10.16 -10.47
C PHE A 351 -1.23 -11.23 -10.86
N GLU A 352 -0.34 -11.58 -9.95
CA GLU A 352 0.78 -12.46 -10.25
C GLU A 352 0.76 -13.72 -9.37
N PHE A 353 1.18 -14.82 -10.00
CA PHE A 353 1.39 -16.12 -9.39
C PHE A 353 0.13 -16.68 -8.71
N ASN A 354 0.22 -17.15 -7.46
CA ASN A 354 -0.88 -17.83 -6.78
C ASN A 354 -1.96 -16.89 -6.23
N ALA A 355 -2.01 -15.64 -6.70
CA ALA A 355 -3.02 -14.67 -6.28
C ALA A 355 -4.43 -15.19 -6.61
N SER A 356 -5.32 -15.17 -5.62
CA SER A 356 -6.71 -15.56 -5.76
C SER A 356 -7.60 -14.38 -5.38
N VAL A 357 -8.34 -13.83 -6.35
CA VAL A 357 -8.92 -12.49 -6.26
C VAL A 357 -10.42 -12.51 -6.57
N ASN A 358 -11.23 -12.02 -5.64
CA ASN A 358 -12.56 -11.49 -5.93
C ASN A 358 -12.40 -10.07 -6.44
N PHE A 359 -12.73 -9.82 -7.70
CA PHE A 359 -12.63 -8.51 -8.30
C PHE A 359 -14.03 -8.06 -8.71
N ILE A 360 -14.69 -7.28 -7.85
CA ILE A 360 -16.14 -7.06 -7.90
C ILE A 360 -16.50 -5.57 -7.87
N GLY A 361 -17.29 -5.09 -8.83
CA GLY A 361 -17.90 -3.76 -8.77
C GLY A 361 -16.91 -2.59 -8.83
N ASN A 362 -15.71 -2.80 -9.38
CA ASN A 362 -14.68 -1.76 -9.48
C ASN A 362 -14.86 -0.89 -10.73
N ARG A 363 -14.44 0.37 -10.65
CA ARG A 363 -14.54 1.35 -11.73
C ARG A 363 -13.18 1.91 -12.12
N TYR A 364 -12.75 1.68 -13.36
CA TYR A 364 -11.50 2.20 -13.90
C TYR A 364 -11.79 3.27 -14.95
N ILE A 365 -11.28 4.48 -14.71
CA ILE A 365 -11.57 5.69 -15.47
C ILE A 365 -10.26 6.22 -16.05
N PRO A 366 -10.13 6.25 -17.38
CA PRO A 366 -8.86 6.65 -17.96
C PRO A 366 -8.73 8.18 -17.97
N GLY A 367 -7.50 8.69 -17.91
CA GLY A 367 -7.20 10.13 -17.86
C GLY A 367 -6.16 10.57 -18.90
N LEU A 368 -5.62 11.79 -18.74
CA LEU A 368 -4.68 12.41 -19.68
C LEU A 368 -3.41 11.62 -19.98
N ASP A 369 -3.01 10.73 -19.07
CA ASP A 369 -1.81 9.92 -19.18
C ASP A 369 -2.09 8.46 -19.52
N THR A 370 -3.36 8.09 -19.64
CA THR A 370 -3.75 6.74 -20.06
C THR A 370 -3.53 6.58 -21.56
N SER A 371 -2.62 5.68 -21.94
CA SER A 371 -2.33 5.34 -23.34
C SER A 371 -3.08 4.08 -23.77
N PHE A 372 -3.78 4.17 -24.91
CA PHE A 372 -4.37 3.03 -25.62
C PHE A 372 -3.75 2.79 -27.01
N ALA A 373 -2.66 3.50 -27.33
CA ALA A 373 -2.04 3.43 -28.65
C ALA A 373 -1.20 2.14 -28.78
N PRO A 374 -1.26 1.40 -29.90
CA PRO A 374 -0.32 0.29 -30.15
C PRO A 374 1.13 0.77 -30.17
N PRO A 375 2.11 -0.01 -29.65
CA PRO A 375 1.98 -1.35 -29.06
C PRO A 375 1.55 -1.35 -27.58
N GLU A 376 1.32 -0.18 -27.00
CA GLU A 376 1.08 0.07 -25.57
C GLU A 376 -0.38 -0.12 -25.16
N ILE A 377 -1.19 -0.92 -25.89
CA ILE A 377 -2.59 -1.17 -25.49
C ILE A 377 -2.60 -1.70 -24.05
N ARG A 378 -3.07 -0.87 -23.11
CA ARG A 378 -3.13 -1.20 -21.69
C ARG A 378 -4.43 -1.92 -21.40
N ASN A 379 -4.31 -3.20 -21.08
CA ASN A 379 -5.40 -4.01 -20.57
C ASN A 379 -5.72 -3.60 -19.13
N LEU A 380 -6.90 -3.95 -18.63
CA LEU A 380 -7.25 -3.62 -17.26
C LEU A 380 -6.40 -4.43 -16.28
N ILE A 381 -6.37 -5.75 -16.48
CA ILE A 381 -5.72 -6.71 -15.60
C ILE A 381 -4.58 -7.37 -16.35
N ASP A 382 -3.36 -7.13 -15.88
CA ASP A 382 -2.17 -7.87 -16.31
C ASP A 382 -1.94 -9.07 -15.39
N ILE A 383 -1.57 -10.20 -15.97
CA ILE A 383 -1.19 -11.40 -15.24
C ILE A 383 0.18 -11.88 -15.69
N ASN A 384 0.87 -12.65 -14.87
CA ASN A 384 2.13 -13.28 -15.26
C ASN A 384 1.93 -14.22 -16.47
N SER A 385 2.94 -14.30 -17.33
CA SER A 385 2.90 -15.26 -18.44
C SER A 385 2.87 -16.71 -17.90
N PRO A 386 2.20 -17.65 -18.59
CA PRO A 386 2.13 -19.05 -18.18
C PRO A 386 3.51 -19.72 -18.05
N ASP A 387 4.51 -19.19 -18.75
CA ASP A 387 5.88 -19.70 -18.72
C ASP A 387 6.65 -19.25 -17.46
N GLU A 388 6.12 -18.28 -16.70
CA GLU A 388 6.79 -17.65 -15.56
C GLU A 388 6.45 -18.34 -14.24
N GLY A 389 5.30 -19.03 -14.17
CA GLY A 389 4.83 -19.63 -12.93
C GLY A 389 3.34 -19.97 -12.96
N PRO A 390 2.76 -20.33 -11.80
CA PRO A 390 1.33 -20.54 -11.68
C PRO A 390 0.56 -19.29 -12.10
N LEU A 391 -0.63 -19.47 -12.64
CA LEU A 391 -1.52 -18.36 -13.02
C LEU A 391 -2.42 -17.96 -11.85
N PRO A 392 -2.78 -16.67 -11.75
CA PRO A 392 -3.73 -16.22 -10.75
C PRO A 392 -5.13 -16.78 -11.01
N ARG A 393 -5.97 -16.75 -9.98
CA ARG A 393 -7.37 -17.16 -10.01
C ARG A 393 -8.26 -15.95 -9.75
N ILE A 394 -9.18 -15.64 -10.66
CA ILE A 394 -9.92 -14.38 -10.64
C ILE A 394 -11.41 -14.63 -10.81
N HIS A 395 -12.20 -14.13 -9.86
CA HIS A 395 -13.65 -13.98 -9.99
C HIS A 395 -13.96 -12.54 -10.43
N LEU A 396 -14.61 -12.38 -11.58
CA LEU A 396 -14.99 -11.07 -12.14
C LEU A 396 -16.50 -10.87 -12.06
N ARG A 397 -16.93 -9.73 -11.50
CA ARG A 397 -18.35 -9.34 -11.52
C ARG A 397 -18.56 -7.82 -11.44
N ASP A 398 -19.47 -7.28 -12.24
CA ASP A 398 -19.92 -5.87 -12.20
C ASP A 398 -18.80 -4.81 -12.35
N ASN A 399 -17.64 -5.15 -12.93
CA ASN A 399 -16.57 -4.19 -13.10
C ASN A 399 -16.77 -3.35 -14.36
N LEU A 400 -16.52 -2.04 -14.29
CA LEU A 400 -16.53 -1.19 -15.49
C LEU A 400 -15.16 -0.60 -15.75
N ALA A 401 -14.75 -0.68 -17.00
CA ALA A 401 -13.45 -0.28 -17.49
C ALA A 401 -13.57 0.22 -18.94
N PRO A 402 -12.50 0.79 -19.53
CA PRO A 402 -12.54 1.29 -20.92
C PRO A 402 -13.00 0.26 -21.95
N LEU A 403 -12.66 -1.03 -21.77
CA LEU A 403 -13.06 -2.13 -22.66
C LEU A 403 -14.44 -2.74 -22.30
N ARG A 404 -14.90 -2.52 -21.07
CA ARG A 404 -16.22 -2.94 -20.56
C ARG A 404 -17.00 -1.77 -19.98
N THR A 405 -17.79 -1.13 -20.83
CA THR A 405 -18.48 0.13 -20.51
C THR A 405 -19.90 -0.04 -19.98
N SER A 406 -20.45 -1.26 -20.04
CA SER A 406 -21.82 -1.58 -19.61
C SER A 406 -21.88 -2.96 -18.93
N THR A 407 -22.80 -3.13 -17.98
CA THR A 407 -23.07 -4.41 -17.29
C THR A 407 -23.70 -5.47 -18.20
N THR A 408 -24.11 -5.09 -19.42
CA THR A 408 -24.62 -6.00 -20.45
C THR A 408 -23.52 -6.73 -21.23
N GLN A 409 -22.27 -6.27 -21.11
CA GLN A 409 -21.10 -6.91 -21.72
C GLN A 409 -20.63 -8.10 -20.88
N ASP A 410 -19.90 -9.04 -21.50
CA ASP A 410 -19.28 -10.15 -20.77
C ASP A 410 -18.34 -9.60 -19.69
N GLU A 411 -18.26 -10.25 -18.53
CA GLU A 411 -17.39 -9.79 -17.43
C GLU A 411 -15.92 -9.77 -17.85
N TRP A 412 -15.51 -10.64 -18.78
CA TRP A 412 -14.13 -10.71 -19.28
C TRP A 412 -13.79 -9.64 -20.31
N ASP A 413 -14.79 -8.90 -20.83
CA ASP A 413 -14.55 -7.74 -21.70
C ASP A 413 -13.78 -6.63 -20.98
N VAL A 414 -13.60 -6.70 -19.64
CA VAL A 414 -12.71 -5.81 -18.91
C VAL A 414 -11.27 -5.83 -19.45
N GLY A 415 -10.85 -6.93 -20.07
CA GLY A 415 -9.52 -7.11 -20.63
C GLY A 415 -8.53 -7.65 -19.61
N VAL A 416 -8.42 -8.98 -19.55
CA VAL A 416 -7.37 -9.72 -18.84
C VAL A 416 -6.33 -10.20 -19.85
N ALA A 417 -5.06 -10.00 -19.58
CA ALA A 417 -3.99 -10.37 -20.50
C ALA A 417 -2.66 -10.64 -19.78
N TYR A 418 -1.71 -11.25 -20.48
CA TYR A 418 -0.31 -11.29 -20.08
C TYR A 418 0.59 -10.75 -21.20
N VAL A 419 1.80 -10.34 -20.83
CA VAL A 419 2.82 -9.86 -21.76
C VAL A 419 3.83 -10.97 -22.09
N THR A 420 4.19 -11.14 -23.36
CA THR A 420 5.21 -12.09 -23.82
C THR A 420 6.14 -11.47 -24.86
N PRO A 421 7.42 -11.90 -25.01
CA PRO A 421 8.25 -11.44 -26.11
C PRO A 421 7.64 -11.72 -27.49
N ASN A 422 7.86 -10.82 -28.46
CA ASN A 422 7.37 -10.98 -29.83
C ASN A 422 8.23 -11.99 -30.61
N VAL A 423 8.16 -13.27 -30.21
CA VAL A 423 8.88 -14.36 -30.86
C VAL A 423 8.13 -14.80 -32.13
N GLY A 424 8.80 -14.90 -33.26
CA GLY A 424 8.19 -15.41 -34.50
C GLY A 424 7.12 -14.48 -35.11
N GLY A 425 7.05 -13.22 -34.70
CA GLY A 425 6.09 -12.24 -35.24
C GLY A 425 4.67 -12.38 -34.69
N LEU A 426 4.51 -12.95 -33.50
CA LEU A 426 3.23 -13.14 -32.79
C LEU A 426 2.33 -11.90 -32.81
N CYS A 427 2.88 -10.70 -32.73
CA CYS A 427 2.10 -9.45 -32.70
C CYS A 427 2.02 -8.71 -34.04
N GLY A 428 2.65 -9.22 -35.09
CA GLY A 428 2.92 -8.45 -36.29
C GLY A 428 3.82 -7.22 -36.03
N GLY A 429 4.36 -6.62 -37.09
CA GLY A 429 5.16 -5.39 -36.99
C GLY A 429 6.48 -5.52 -36.22
N SER A 430 7.00 -4.39 -35.74
CA SER A 430 8.33 -4.25 -35.10
C SER A 430 8.31 -4.21 -33.57
N ALA A 431 7.18 -4.55 -32.92
CA ALA A 431 7.08 -4.55 -31.46
C ALA A 431 8.02 -5.60 -30.82
N SER A 432 8.63 -5.29 -29.68
CA SER A 432 9.50 -6.23 -28.96
C SER A 432 8.74 -7.20 -28.04
N VAL A 433 7.52 -6.84 -27.63
CA VAL A 433 6.64 -7.61 -26.75
C VAL A 433 5.20 -7.58 -27.26
N CYS A 434 4.39 -8.49 -26.71
CA CYS A 434 3.06 -8.85 -27.13
C CYS A 434 2.11 -8.90 -25.94
N ASN A 435 0.95 -8.25 -26.04
CA ASN A 435 -0.17 -8.48 -25.13
C ASN A 435 -1.02 -9.64 -25.67
N VAL A 436 -1.25 -10.66 -24.85
CA VAL A 436 -2.09 -11.81 -25.19
C VAL A 436 -3.30 -11.84 -24.26
N PHE A 437 -4.49 -11.65 -24.85
CA PHE A 437 -5.75 -11.63 -24.10
C PHE A 437 -6.20 -13.03 -23.70
N ILE A 438 -6.67 -13.14 -22.46
CA ILE A 438 -7.36 -14.33 -21.95
C ILE A 438 -8.78 -14.34 -22.51
N THR A 439 -9.15 -15.44 -23.17
CA THR A 439 -10.43 -15.57 -23.88
C THR A 439 -10.99 -17.00 -23.71
N PRO A 440 -12.28 -17.24 -23.98
CA PRO A 440 -12.78 -18.60 -24.10
C PRO A 440 -11.95 -19.42 -25.10
N GLY A 441 -11.37 -20.54 -24.65
CA GLY A 441 -10.45 -21.36 -25.46
C GLY A 441 -8.96 -20.99 -25.35
N HIS A 442 -8.61 -19.90 -24.65
CA HIS A 442 -7.24 -19.54 -24.32
C HIS A 442 -7.13 -19.15 -22.84
N LEU A 443 -6.72 -20.12 -22.01
CA LEU A 443 -6.41 -20.00 -20.59
C LEU A 443 -7.54 -19.52 -19.65
N ARG A 444 -8.70 -19.07 -20.16
CA ARG A 444 -9.83 -18.62 -19.33
C ARG A 444 -10.22 -19.67 -18.28
N ASP A 445 -10.37 -20.94 -18.66
CA ASP A 445 -10.70 -22.02 -17.72
C ASP A 445 -9.66 -22.25 -16.60
N GLN A 446 -8.42 -21.78 -16.79
CA GLN A 446 -7.35 -21.89 -15.80
C GLN A 446 -7.30 -20.69 -14.85
N VAL A 447 -7.73 -19.51 -15.32
CA VAL A 447 -7.71 -18.25 -14.56
C VAL A 447 -9.06 -18.00 -13.87
N GLU A 448 -10.18 -18.38 -14.49
CA GLU A 448 -11.52 -18.06 -14.00
C GLU A 448 -11.86 -18.77 -12.68
N LEU A 449 -12.45 -18.02 -11.76
CA LEU A 449 -13.23 -18.52 -10.64
C LEU A 449 -14.71 -18.24 -10.93
N PRO A 450 -15.54 -19.28 -11.16
CA PRO A 450 -16.95 -19.08 -11.50
C PRO A 450 -17.75 -18.46 -10.35
N ASP A 451 -17.39 -18.79 -9.11
CA ASP A 451 -17.99 -18.28 -7.89
C ASP A 451 -16.96 -17.45 -7.10
N PRO A 452 -17.40 -16.43 -6.34
CA PRO A 452 -16.49 -15.68 -5.48
C PRO A 452 -15.93 -16.58 -4.37
N LEU A 453 -14.67 -16.31 -4.00
CA LEU A 453 -14.03 -16.87 -2.83
C LEU A 453 -14.77 -16.41 -1.56
N PRO A 454 -14.88 -17.25 -0.52
CA PRO A 454 -15.38 -16.83 0.77
C PRO A 454 -14.59 -15.64 1.32
N ALA A 455 -15.29 -14.61 1.75
CA ALA A 455 -14.74 -13.44 2.41
C ALA A 455 -15.76 -12.92 3.43
N PRO A 456 -15.32 -12.25 4.52
CA PRO A 456 -16.21 -11.56 5.44
C PRO A 456 -17.13 -10.58 4.71
N PRO A 457 -18.30 -10.25 5.29
CA PRO A 457 -19.21 -9.30 4.68
C PRO A 457 -18.54 -7.95 4.41
N VAL A 458 -18.80 -7.43 3.21
CA VAL A 458 -18.51 -6.04 2.82
C VAL A 458 -19.72 -5.55 2.06
N THR A 459 -20.28 -4.43 2.50
CA THR A 459 -21.45 -3.84 1.85
C THR A 459 -21.11 -3.49 0.41
N THR A 460 -21.74 -4.16 -0.55
CA THR A 460 -21.39 -4.04 -1.97
C THR A 460 -22.50 -3.33 -2.72
N TYR A 461 -22.13 -2.26 -3.42
CA TYR A 461 -23.05 -1.45 -4.22
C TYR A 461 -22.84 -1.71 -5.72
N PRO A 462 -23.86 -1.46 -6.56
CA PRO A 462 -23.65 -1.37 -8.00
C PRO A 462 -22.54 -0.37 -8.32
N VAL A 463 -21.67 -0.71 -9.26
CA VAL A 463 -20.45 0.05 -9.60
C VAL A 463 -20.64 1.57 -9.79
N GLN A 464 -21.76 2.04 -10.36
CA GLN A 464 -22.03 3.48 -10.48
C GLN A 464 -22.31 4.14 -9.12
N GLU A 465 -23.09 3.50 -8.26
CA GLU A 465 -23.38 4.01 -6.92
C GLU A 465 -22.12 3.98 -6.05
N ALA A 466 -21.35 2.88 -6.13
CA ALA A 466 -20.05 2.77 -5.49
C ALA A 466 -19.13 3.93 -5.90
N THR A 467 -19.10 4.29 -7.18
CA THR A 467 -18.28 5.40 -7.69
C THR A 467 -18.62 6.72 -6.99
N THR A 468 -19.92 7.05 -6.90
CA THR A 468 -20.36 8.27 -6.19
C THR A 468 -19.98 8.23 -4.72
N ARG A 469 -20.24 7.11 -4.03
CA ARG A 469 -19.92 6.95 -2.61
C ARG A 469 -18.43 7.10 -2.33
N VAL A 470 -17.56 6.50 -3.15
CA VAL A 470 -16.10 6.64 -3.02
C VAL A 470 -15.68 8.10 -3.20
N LEU A 471 -16.24 8.81 -4.18
CA LEU A 471 -15.96 10.24 -4.39
C LEU A 471 -16.47 11.14 -3.27
N ASP A 472 -17.50 10.72 -2.52
CA ASP A 472 -18.00 11.46 -1.37
C ASP A 472 -17.18 11.15 -0.10
N GLY A 473 -16.91 9.86 0.15
CA GLY A 473 -16.43 9.37 1.44
C GLY A 473 -14.93 9.09 1.53
N ALA A 474 -14.25 8.68 0.45
CA ALA A 474 -12.91 8.12 0.59
C ALA A 474 -11.83 9.15 0.98
N GLY A 475 -10.84 8.74 1.77
CA GLY A 475 -9.72 9.54 2.27
C GLY A 475 -9.95 10.12 3.66
N ALA A 476 -8.98 10.89 4.15
CA ALA A 476 -9.07 11.61 5.41
C ALA A 476 -10.09 12.75 5.30
N THR A 477 -11.35 12.42 5.57
CA THR A 477 -12.49 13.36 5.53
C THR A 477 -12.76 14.07 6.85
N LYS A 478 -12.16 13.59 7.95
CA LYS A 478 -12.27 14.18 9.29
C LYS A 478 -10.92 14.72 9.78
N PRO A 479 -10.92 15.80 10.56
CA PRO A 479 -12.07 16.69 10.88
C PRO A 479 -12.64 17.40 9.64
N ARG A 480 -11.86 17.47 8.56
CA ARG A 480 -12.27 17.96 7.23
C ARG A 480 -11.45 17.24 6.16
N ARG A 481 -11.93 17.19 4.91
CA ARG A 481 -11.16 16.82 3.71
C ARG A 481 -10.21 17.95 3.29
N ASP A 482 -8.92 17.66 3.12
CA ASP A 482 -7.91 18.68 2.79
C ASP A 482 -8.03 19.20 1.34
N ALA A 483 -7.24 20.22 1.00
CA ALA A 483 -7.24 20.82 -0.33
C ALA A 483 -6.73 19.87 -1.44
N ILE A 484 -5.83 18.93 -1.11
CA ILE A 484 -5.24 17.99 -2.07
C ILE A 484 -6.31 16.98 -2.51
N ASP A 485 -6.93 16.31 -1.54
CA ASP A 485 -7.98 15.32 -1.78
C ASP A 485 -9.23 15.97 -2.39
N THR A 486 -9.55 17.20 -1.97
CA THR A 486 -10.65 17.98 -2.56
C THR A 486 -10.40 18.25 -4.04
N ALA A 487 -9.19 18.68 -4.41
CA ALA A 487 -8.85 18.91 -5.82
C ALA A 487 -8.93 17.61 -6.63
N LEU A 488 -8.41 16.51 -6.09
CA LEU A 488 -8.49 15.18 -6.71
C LEU A 488 -9.93 14.74 -6.99
N VAL A 489 -10.78 14.76 -5.96
CA VAL A 489 -12.19 14.37 -6.08
C VAL A 489 -12.94 15.26 -7.06
N ASN A 490 -12.70 16.58 -7.02
CA ASN A 490 -13.36 17.53 -7.93
C ASN A 490 -12.99 17.27 -9.39
N GLU A 491 -11.71 16.98 -9.67
CA GLU A 491 -11.27 16.59 -11.01
C GLU A 491 -11.99 15.31 -11.47
N LEU A 492 -12.03 14.28 -10.63
CA LEU A 492 -12.65 13.01 -11.03
C LEU A 492 -14.18 13.14 -11.20
N ARG A 493 -14.85 13.95 -10.38
CA ARG A 493 -16.26 14.31 -10.59
C ARG A 493 -16.45 15.02 -11.93
N TYR A 494 -15.60 15.98 -12.26
CA TYR A 494 -15.64 16.66 -13.55
C TYR A 494 -15.52 15.66 -14.72
N VAL A 495 -14.62 14.69 -14.63
CA VAL A 495 -14.47 13.62 -15.64
C VAL A 495 -15.72 12.75 -15.75
N VAL A 496 -16.26 12.30 -14.61
CA VAL A 496 -17.44 11.41 -14.56
C VAL A 496 -18.70 12.13 -15.07
N ASP A 497 -18.98 13.33 -14.58
CA ASP A 497 -20.20 14.09 -14.89
C ASP A 497 -20.26 14.50 -16.38
N ASN A 498 -19.11 14.71 -17.00
CA ASN A 498 -19.00 15.07 -18.41
C ASN A 498 -18.74 13.86 -19.33
N ASN A 499 -18.67 12.65 -18.77
CA ASN A 499 -18.36 11.40 -19.49
C ASN A 499 -17.12 11.54 -20.41
N LEU A 500 -16.06 12.15 -19.89
CA LEU A 500 -14.86 12.44 -20.66
C LEU A 500 -14.04 11.15 -20.86
N LEU A 501 -14.17 10.54 -22.03
CA LEU A 501 -13.33 9.43 -22.49
C LEU A 501 -11.94 9.95 -22.91
N VAL A 502 -10.90 9.10 -22.93
CA VAL A 502 -9.51 9.51 -23.26
C VAL A 502 -9.41 10.32 -24.54
N ASP A 503 -10.04 9.86 -25.62
CA ASP A 503 -9.97 10.53 -26.92
C ASP A 503 -10.73 11.87 -26.96
N SER A 504 -11.51 12.17 -25.91
CA SER A 504 -12.27 13.40 -25.75
C SER A 504 -11.67 14.36 -24.71
N GLN A 505 -10.60 13.98 -24.01
CA GLN A 505 -9.97 14.81 -22.98
C GLN A 505 -9.04 15.85 -23.63
N PRO A 506 -9.35 17.15 -23.59
CA PRO A 506 -8.55 18.17 -24.25
C PRO A 506 -7.19 18.32 -23.56
N VAL A 507 -6.10 18.16 -24.30
CA VAL A 507 -4.75 18.51 -23.83
C VAL A 507 -4.73 20.02 -23.54
N GLY A 508 -4.81 20.39 -22.26
CA GLY A 508 -4.84 21.79 -21.81
C GLY A 508 -6.13 22.23 -21.11
N ASP A 509 -7.08 21.33 -20.85
CA ASP A 509 -8.18 21.62 -19.92
C ASP A 509 -7.62 21.92 -18.52
N PRO A 510 -7.91 23.10 -17.92
CA PRO A 510 -7.38 23.48 -16.63
C PRO A 510 -7.89 22.62 -15.46
N ASN A 511 -8.95 21.84 -15.65
CA ASN A 511 -9.49 20.95 -14.62
C ASN A 511 -8.87 19.55 -14.64
N LEU A 512 -8.11 19.21 -15.69
CA LEU A 512 -7.49 17.90 -15.87
C LEU A 512 -6.00 17.99 -15.59
N ARG A 513 -5.47 17.02 -14.85
CA ARG A 513 -4.07 17.03 -14.43
C ARG A 513 -3.34 15.73 -14.81
N ARG A 514 -2.02 15.81 -14.79
CA ARG A 514 -1.09 14.75 -15.24
C ARG A 514 -0.65 13.91 -14.04
N ILE A 515 -0.39 12.63 -14.22
CA ILE A 515 0.08 11.75 -13.15
C ILE A 515 1.24 12.34 -12.31
N GLY A 516 1.21 12.01 -11.02
CA GLY A 516 2.16 12.48 -10.01
C GLY A 516 1.60 13.59 -9.11
N PRO A 517 2.48 14.22 -8.31
CA PRO A 517 2.09 15.30 -7.42
C PRO A 517 1.52 16.49 -8.18
N HIS A 518 0.51 17.15 -7.60
CA HIS A 518 -0.06 18.40 -8.15
C HIS A 518 0.22 19.63 -7.30
N HIS A 519 0.80 19.43 -6.12
CA HIS A 519 1.11 20.49 -5.18
C HIS A 519 2.62 20.51 -4.95
N GLY A 520 3.25 21.63 -5.27
CA GLY A 520 4.69 21.80 -5.11
C GLY A 520 5.32 22.65 -6.20
N GLU A 521 6.65 22.69 -6.20
CA GLU A 521 7.43 23.42 -7.19
C GLU A 521 7.50 22.61 -8.50
N VAL A 522 7.26 23.28 -9.64
CA VAL A 522 7.54 22.70 -10.96
C VAL A 522 9.04 22.81 -11.25
N ALA A 523 9.71 21.67 -11.33
CA ALA A 523 11.14 21.59 -11.62
C ALA A 523 11.43 20.84 -12.93
N ASN A 524 12.51 21.23 -13.60
CA ASN A 524 13.07 20.46 -14.71
C ASN A 524 13.89 19.30 -14.16
N VAL A 525 13.47 18.08 -14.49
CA VAL A 525 14.14 16.84 -14.11
C VAL A 525 14.76 16.22 -15.36
N LEU A 526 16.07 16.03 -15.32
CA LEU A 526 16.79 15.25 -16.30
C LEU A 526 16.64 13.77 -15.95
N TRP A 527 16.13 12.98 -16.88
CA TRP A 527 16.00 11.54 -16.77
C TRP A 527 16.94 10.85 -17.76
N PHE A 528 17.76 9.93 -17.25
CA PHE A 528 18.63 9.08 -18.04
C PHE A 528 18.01 7.69 -18.22
N ARG A 529 17.82 7.27 -19.47
CA ARG A 529 17.19 5.98 -19.82
C ARG A 529 18.01 5.25 -20.89
N PRO A 530 19.08 4.53 -20.55
CA PRO A 530 19.85 3.79 -21.55
C PRO A 530 18.93 2.81 -22.33
N ASN A 531 19.14 2.69 -23.65
CA ASN A 531 18.27 1.85 -24.48
C ASN A 531 18.42 0.37 -24.12
N ALA A 532 17.33 -0.19 -23.60
CA ALA A 532 16.98 -1.62 -23.60
C ALA A 532 17.98 -2.63 -23.01
N ASP A 533 18.99 -2.21 -22.24
CA ASP A 533 19.66 -3.13 -21.32
C ASP A 533 19.11 -2.94 -19.89
N PRO A 534 18.09 -3.74 -19.51
CA PRO A 534 17.51 -3.69 -18.18
C PRO A 534 18.51 -4.09 -17.07
N THR A 535 19.63 -4.76 -17.39
CA THR A 535 20.64 -5.18 -16.40
C THR A 535 21.52 -4.04 -15.90
N ILE A 536 21.44 -2.86 -16.52
CA ILE A 536 22.26 -1.71 -16.14
C ILE A 536 21.67 -1.05 -14.89
N LEU A 537 22.09 -1.51 -13.70
CA LEU A 537 21.66 -0.98 -12.40
C LEU A 537 22.31 0.38 -12.03
N CYS A 538 22.69 1.17 -13.03
CA CYS A 538 23.30 2.47 -12.79
C CYS A 538 22.29 3.47 -12.25
N THR A 539 22.56 3.92 -11.03
CA THR A 539 21.79 4.92 -10.30
C THR A 539 22.71 6.04 -9.81
N PRO A 540 22.17 7.25 -9.56
CA PRO A 540 20.78 7.66 -9.79
C PRO A 540 20.49 7.87 -11.28
N ARG A 541 19.25 7.63 -11.72
CA ARG A 541 18.81 7.88 -13.11
C ARG A 541 18.09 9.21 -13.30
N GLN A 542 17.81 9.93 -12.22
CA GLN A 542 17.13 11.21 -12.24
C GLN A 542 17.99 12.29 -11.61
N TYR A 543 17.89 13.50 -12.14
CA TYR A 543 18.61 14.66 -11.63
C TYR A 543 17.76 15.92 -11.74
N ARG A 544 17.51 16.58 -10.60
CA ARG A 544 16.84 17.88 -10.57
C ARG A 544 17.82 18.96 -11.04
N MET A 545 17.54 19.56 -12.19
CA MET A 545 18.39 20.60 -12.76
C MET A 545 18.37 21.85 -11.87
N GLN A 546 19.54 22.46 -11.66
CA GLN A 546 19.61 23.74 -10.94
C GLN A 546 19.08 24.88 -11.83
N PRO A 547 18.52 25.97 -11.25
CA PRO A 547 18.09 27.13 -12.03
C PRO A 547 19.23 27.67 -12.91
N GLY A 548 18.97 27.82 -14.21
CA GLY A 548 19.96 28.30 -15.18
C GLY A 548 21.04 27.29 -15.59
N GLN A 549 21.03 26.06 -15.06
CA GLN A 549 22.00 25.03 -15.42
C GLN A 549 21.82 24.60 -16.89
N THR A 550 22.93 24.52 -17.64
CA THR A 550 22.88 24.03 -19.02
C THR A 550 22.60 22.52 -19.04
N LEU A 551 22.00 22.04 -20.13
CA LEU A 551 21.76 20.60 -20.30
C LEU A 551 23.06 19.78 -20.30
N ALA A 552 24.15 20.33 -20.84
CA ALA A 552 25.44 19.66 -20.85
C ALA A 552 26.00 19.48 -19.43
N ASP A 553 25.96 20.54 -18.62
CA ASP A 553 26.41 20.50 -17.23
C ASP A 553 25.53 19.58 -16.38
N ALA A 554 24.21 19.57 -16.62
CA ALA A 554 23.28 18.68 -15.90
C ALA A 554 23.55 17.21 -16.22
N LYS A 555 23.79 16.86 -17.49
CA LYS A 555 24.16 15.49 -17.89
C LYS A 555 25.47 15.06 -17.24
N LEU A 556 26.49 15.92 -17.24
CA LEU A 556 27.77 15.63 -16.60
C LEU A 556 27.61 15.46 -15.08
N ALA A 557 26.82 16.33 -14.43
CA ALA A 557 26.55 16.25 -13.00
C ALA A 557 25.82 14.96 -12.61
N LEU A 558 24.85 14.51 -13.43
CA LEU A 558 24.17 13.22 -13.22
C LEU A 558 25.13 12.04 -13.38
N LEU A 559 25.88 11.98 -14.49
CA LEU A 559 26.86 10.92 -14.73
C LEU A 559 27.98 10.88 -13.68
N ALA A 560 28.34 12.04 -13.11
CA ALA A 560 29.33 12.14 -12.04
C ALA A 560 28.89 11.51 -10.72
N GLN A 561 27.57 11.34 -10.51
CA GLN A 561 27.00 10.71 -9.31
C GLN A 561 26.88 9.19 -9.45
N MET A 562 27.07 8.64 -10.65
CA MET A 562 26.94 7.21 -10.90
C MET A 562 28.28 6.50 -10.64
N ASN A 563 28.25 5.47 -9.81
CA ASN A 563 29.40 4.58 -9.56
C ASN A 563 29.08 3.16 -10.05
N CYS A 564 29.22 2.95 -11.36
CA CYS A 564 28.80 1.72 -12.02
C CYS A 564 29.43 1.57 -13.41
N THR A 565 29.16 0.47 -14.09
CA THR A 565 29.60 0.21 -15.46
C THR A 565 28.39 0.03 -16.38
N ILE A 566 28.37 0.78 -17.49
CA ILE A 566 27.33 0.73 -18.55
C ILE A 566 28.02 0.25 -19.82
N ASP A 567 27.67 -0.92 -20.36
CA ASP A 567 28.27 -1.42 -21.61
C ASP A 567 29.82 -1.45 -21.61
N GLY A 568 30.43 -1.76 -20.46
CA GLY A 568 31.89 -1.72 -20.28
C GLY A 568 32.49 -0.32 -20.04
N ILE A 569 31.67 0.74 -20.04
CA ILE A 569 32.07 2.12 -19.74
C ILE A 569 31.93 2.36 -18.24
N VAL A 570 33.05 2.58 -17.55
CA VAL A 570 33.09 2.81 -16.11
C VAL A 570 32.79 4.28 -15.79
N LEU A 571 31.72 4.55 -15.06
CA LEU A 571 31.38 5.88 -14.56
C LEU A 571 32.01 6.14 -13.18
N PRO A 572 32.39 7.39 -12.88
CA PRO A 572 32.17 8.61 -13.67
C PRO A 572 33.21 8.85 -14.78
N ALA A 573 34.34 8.13 -14.79
CA ALA A 573 35.47 8.38 -15.69
C ALA A 573 35.12 8.31 -17.20
N GLY A 574 34.17 7.46 -17.56
CA GLY A 574 33.69 7.24 -18.92
C GLY A 574 32.54 8.15 -19.36
N ALA A 575 32.17 9.18 -18.60
CA ALA A 575 31.01 10.04 -18.90
C ALA A 575 31.07 10.64 -20.32
N ALA A 576 32.24 11.04 -20.79
CA ALA A 576 32.41 11.57 -22.15
C ALA A 576 32.04 10.56 -23.24
N GLN A 577 32.23 9.26 -23.00
CA GLN A 577 31.87 8.19 -23.94
C GLN A 577 30.35 7.99 -24.00
N ILE A 578 29.67 8.07 -22.85
CA ILE A 578 28.20 8.05 -22.78
C ILE A 578 27.61 9.24 -23.55
N LEU A 579 28.16 10.44 -23.34
CA LEU A 579 27.67 11.66 -23.98
C LEU A 579 27.92 11.71 -25.49
N ALA A 580 28.89 10.93 -26.00
CA ALA A 580 29.20 10.86 -27.42
C ALA A 580 28.17 10.06 -28.24
N ASP A 581 27.35 9.22 -27.60
CA ASP A 581 26.30 8.42 -28.25
C ASP A 581 24.91 8.69 -27.63
N PRO A 582 24.29 9.83 -27.96
CA PRO A 582 22.99 10.22 -27.41
C PRO A 582 21.83 9.35 -27.93
N VAL A 583 22.04 8.56 -28.98
CA VAL A 583 21.03 7.62 -29.49
C VAL A 583 20.97 6.41 -28.58
N LYS A 584 22.12 5.83 -28.22
CA LYS A 584 22.20 4.67 -27.32
C LYS A 584 21.89 5.04 -25.86
N TYR A 585 22.30 6.23 -25.43
CA TYR A 585 22.19 6.71 -24.07
C TYR A 585 21.34 7.99 -23.98
N PRO A 586 20.02 7.89 -24.21
CA PRO A 586 19.17 9.08 -24.28
C PRO A 586 18.95 9.69 -22.89
N PHE A 587 18.88 11.02 -22.91
CA PHE A 587 18.49 11.84 -21.77
C PHE A 587 17.27 12.67 -22.16
N VAL A 588 16.27 12.72 -21.29
CA VAL A 588 15.04 13.46 -21.50
C VAL A 588 14.86 14.46 -20.36
N VAL A 589 14.49 15.69 -20.67
CA VAL A 589 14.08 16.66 -19.65
C VAL A 589 12.57 16.62 -19.54
N VAL A 590 12.07 16.38 -18.34
CA VAL A 590 10.64 16.36 -18.02
C VAL A 590 10.36 17.38 -16.92
N GLN A 591 9.22 18.06 -17.00
CA GLN A 591 8.74 18.90 -15.91
C GLN A 591 8.02 18.01 -14.90
N ARG A 592 8.39 18.13 -13.63
CA ARG A 592 7.78 17.41 -12.51
C ARG A 592 7.42 18.40 -11.41
N VAL A 593 6.28 18.20 -10.79
CA VAL A 593 5.95 18.86 -9.52
C VAL A 593 6.62 18.07 -8.40
N ILE A 594 7.33 18.77 -7.52
CA ILE A 594 8.05 18.16 -6.40
C ILE A 594 7.60 18.88 -5.11
N PRO A 595 6.84 18.20 -4.22
CA PRO A 595 6.47 18.76 -2.93
C PRO A 595 7.71 18.87 -2.02
N ASN A 596 7.69 19.86 -1.14
CA ASN A 596 8.72 20.14 -0.13
C ASN A 596 8.07 20.68 1.16
N ARG A 597 8.87 20.98 2.20
CA ARG A 597 8.35 21.56 3.45
C ARG A 597 7.54 22.84 3.23
N ASP A 598 8.00 23.75 2.37
CA ASP A 598 7.30 25.00 2.11
C ASP A 598 5.91 24.75 1.50
N THR A 599 5.80 23.73 0.65
CA THR A 599 4.52 23.28 0.07
C THR A 599 3.55 22.83 1.17
N LEU A 600 4.00 21.94 2.05
CA LEU A 600 3.15 21.46 3.15
C LEU A 600 2.82 22.57 4.14
N ASN A 601 3.80 23.35 4.57
CA ASN A 601 3.59 24.47 5.49
C ASN A 601 2.63 25.51 4.92
N GLY A 602 2.61 25.70 3.60
CA GLY A 602 1.67 26.58 2.90
C GLY A 602 0.26 25.99 2.73
N LEU A 603 0.11 24.65 2.79
CA LEU A 603 -1.18 23.96 2.71
C LEU A 603 -1.84 23.81 4.07
N TYR A 604 -1.06 23.60 5.13
CA TYR A 604 -1.52 23.33 6.49
C TYR A 604 -1.17 24.49 7.43
N VAL A 605 -1.73 25.66 7.14
CA VAL A 605 -1.40 26.95 7.80
C VAL A 605 -2.19 27.14 9.12
N SER A 606 -3.13 26.27 9.47
CA SER A 606 -4.20 26.63 10.41
C SER A 606 -3.76 26.76 11.88
N ASN A 607 -3.93 27.97 12.41
CA ASN A 607 -4.08 28.30 13.84
C ASN A 607 -5.57 28.40 14.26
N ASN A 608 -6.50 27.88 13.44
CA ASN A 608 -7.95 28.10 13.58
C ASN A 608 -8.72 26.80 13.89
N ALA A 609 -8.13 25.90 14.67
CA ALA A 609 -8.95 24.88 15.30
C ALA A 609 -9.87 25.54 16.34
N PRO A 610 -11.14 25.12 16.44
CA PRO A 610 -11.95 25.48 17.60
C PRO A 610 -11.23 25.01 18.87
N PRO A 611 -11.44 25.69 20.02
CA PRO A 611 -10.96 25.19 21.30
C PRO A 611 -11.41 23.74 21.49
N LEU A 612 -10.55 22.92 22.10
CA LEU A 612 -10.95 21.58 22.49
C LEU A 612 -12.21 21.67 23.37
N PRO A 613 -13.17 20.76 23.20
CA PRO A 613 -14.33 20.67 24.09
C PRO A 613 -13.90 20.58 25.56
N THR A 614 -14.76 21.06 26.45
CA THR A 614 -14.53 20.88 27.88
C THR A 614 -14.71 19.42 28.25
N ASP A 615 -13.73 18.88 28.97
CA ASP A 615 -13.63 17.54 29.54
C ASP A 615 -13.24 17.77 31.01
N THR A 616 -14.15 17.46 31.94
CA THR A 616 -14.08 17.93 33.34
C THR A 616 -13.35 16.96 34.26
N ASP A 617 -13.46 15.66 34.02
CA ASP A 617 -12.74 14.63 34.76
C ASP A 617 -11.43 14.20 34.08
N GLY A 618 -11.19 14.64 32.84
CA GLY A 618 -9.94 14.49 32.12
C GLY A 618 -9.82 13.16 31.38
N ASP A 619 -10.92 12.42 31.20
CA ASP A 619 -10.92 11.07 30.64
C ASP A 619 -11.00 11.02 29.10
N TYR A 620 -10.99 12.19 28.44
CA TYR A 620 -11.08 12.39 26.99
C TYR A 620 -12.48 12.32 26.36
N LEU A 621 -13.53 12.13 27.15
CA LEU A 621 -14.88 12.38 26.70
C LEU A 621 -15.25 13.85 26.97
N PRO A 622 -15.73 14.58 25.95
CA PRO A 622 -16.30 15.90 26.18
C PRO A 622 -17.55 15.82 27.06
N ASN A 623 -17.70 16.76 28.01
CA ASN A 623 -18.88 16.86 28.88
C ASN A 623 -20.22 16.76 28.13
N ASN A 624 -20.29 17.37 26.94
CA ASN A 624 -21.52 17.34 26.14
C ASN A 624 -21.80 15.97 25.51
N ARG A 625 -20.77 15.17 25.24
CA ARG A 625 -20.90 13.80 24.73
C ARG A 625 -21.28 12.84 25.84
N GLU A 626 -20.69 12.96 27.02
CA GLU A 626 -21.11 12.19 28.19
C GLU A 626 -22.59 12.40 28.49
N LEU A 627 -23.05 13.66 28.50
CA LEU A 627 -24.48 13.98 28.69
C LEU A 627 -25.39 13.45 27.56
N GLU A 628 -24.88 13.33 26.34
CA GLU A 628 -25.63 12.79 25.19
C GLU A 628 -25.81 11.27 25.31
N PHE A 629 -24.80 10.57 25.81
CA PHE A 629 -24.84 9.13 26.12
C PHE A 629 -25.47 8.81 27.49
N GLY A 630 -25.83 9.83 28.27
CA GLY A 630 -26.50 9.67 29.57
C GLY A 630 -25.56 9.45 30.76
N GLY A 631 -24.26 9.69 30.58
CA GLY A 631 -23.21 9.66 31.60
C GLY A 631 -23.14 10.90 32.50
N ASP A 632 -22.16 10.94 33.40
CA ASP A 632 -21.90 12.04 34.34
C ASP A 632 -20.53 12.69 34.03
N PRO A 633 -20.48 13.96 33.60
CA PRO A 633 -19.24 14.69 33.29
C PRO A 633 -18.20 14.86 34.39
N ASN A 634 -18.36 14.20 35.54
CA ASN A 634 -17.44 14.25 36.65
C ASN A 634 -16.88 12.85 37.00
N VAL A 635 -17.15 11.85 36.16
CA VAL A 635 -16.81 10.45 36.39
C VAL A 635 -16.01 9.94 35.19
N ALA A 636 -14.71 9.76 35.40
CA ALA A 636 -13.82 9.20 34.37
C ALA A 636 -14.21 7.75 34.04
N ASP A 637 -14.99 7.57 32.98
CA ASP A 637 -15.58 6.30 32.55
C ASP A 637 -15.43 6.02 31.05
N SER A 638 -14.60 6.80 30.34
CA SER A 638 -14.36 6.65 28.90
C SER A 638 -13.91 5.28 28.43
N LEU A 639 -13.31 4.50 29.33
CA LEU A 639 -12.84 3.13 29.10
C LEU A 639 -13.81 2.07 29.63
N THR A 640 -15.04 2.45 29.95
CA THR A 640 -16.11 1.54 30.30
C THR A 640 -17.04 1.34 29.12
N ASP A 641 -17.74 0.21 29.11
CA ASP A 641 -18.89 -0.06 28.24
C ASP A 641 -20.14 0.17 29.11
N SER A 642 -20.68 1.39 29.08
CA SER A 642 -21.73 1.79 30.00
C SER A 642 -23.12 1.24 29.64
N ASP A 643 -23.37 0.91 28.37
CA ASP A 643 -24.66 0.43 27.88
C ASP A 643 -24.68 -1.09 27.58
N GLY A 644 -23.51 -1.73 27.60
CA GLY A 644 -23.32 -3.17 27.46
C GLY A 644 -23.38 -3.66 26.01
N ASP A 645 -23.14 -2.79 25.03
CA ASP A 645 -23.18 -3.13 23.60
C ASP A 645 -21.84 -3.69 23.06
N GLY A 646 -20.79 -3.64 23.89
CA GLY A 646 -19.45 -4.13 23.63
C GLY A 646 -18.45 -3.06 23.15
N TYR A 647 -18.90 -1.84 22.86
CA TYR A 647 -18.04 -0.69 22.59
C TYR A 647 -17.75 0.08 23.87
N LEU A 648 -16.50 0.55 24.02
CA LEU A 648 -16.18 1.49 25.09
C LEU A 648 -16.77 2.87 24.78
N ASN A 649 -17.12 3.66 25.79
CA ASN A 649 -17.63 5.02 25.63
C ASN A 649 -16.70 5.88 24.73
N VAL A 650 -15.37 5.69 24.82
CA VAL A 650 -14.39 6.33 23.93
C VAL A 650 -14.55 5.90 22.48
N GLU A 651 -14.84 4.63 22.20
CA GLU A 651 -15.02 4.12 20.83
C GLU A 651 -16.30 4.66 20.20
N GLU A 652 -17.38 4.76 20.97
CA GLU A 652 -18.61 5.44 20.52
C GLU A 652 -18.34 6.91 20.18
N TYR A 653 -17.58 7.60 21.02
CA TYR A 653 -17.17 8.97 20.74
C TYR A 653 -16.33 9.06 19.46
N LEU A 654 -15.32 8.20 19.30
CA LEU A 654 -14.47 8.16 18.11
C LEU A 654 -15.27 7.86 16.83
N SER A 655 -16.27 6.99 16.92
CA SER A 655 -17.18 6.61 15.83
C SER A 655 -18.10 7.77 15.46
N SER A 656 -18.59 8.51 16.47
CA SER A 656 -19.39 9.72 16.24
C SER A 656 -18.62 10.82 15.51
N LEU A 657 -17.33 11.00 15.83
CA LEU A 657 -16.45 11.94 15.14
C LEU A 657 -16.18 11.52 13.69
N ALA A 658 -16.01 10.21 13.47
CA ALA A 658 -15.85 9.62 12.15
C ALA A 658 -17.13 9.76 11.30
N GLY A 659 -18.31 9.84 11.95
CA GLY A 659 -19.60 9.84 11.28
C GLY A 659 -20.00 8.43 10.83
N ASP A 660 -19.56 7.43 11.58
CA ASP A 660 -19.90 6.04 11.37
C ASP A 660 -21.40 5.78 11.60
N PRO A 661 -22.00 4.78 10.95
CA PRO A 661 -23.40 4.43 11.17
C PRO A 661 -23.63 4.00 12.63
N SER A 662 -24.59 4.63 13.30
CA SER A 662 -25.07 4.31 14.65
C SER A 662 -25.95 3.08 14.70
#